data_AF-A0A935F8C9-F1
#
_entry.id   AF-A0A935F8C9-F1
#
_cell.length_a   1.000
_cell.length_b   1.000
_cell.length_c   1.000
_cell.angle_alpha   90.00
_cell.angle_beta   90.00
_cell.angle_gamma   90.00
#
_symmetry.space_group_name_H-M   'P 1'
#
loop_
_entity.id
_entity.type
_entity.pdbx_description
1 polymer ?
#
loop_
_entity_poly.entity_id
_entity_poly.type
_entity_poly.pdbx_seq_one_letter_code
_entity_poly.pdbx_strand_id
1 'polypeptide(L)'
;MYLLLYTNILLDLLIKGREEYLIEQFEALQNLKLIQLLVPKTLIEEWRKKRDQTISSHEKSAFEFGKLSPGNEGYMEDLVAVMKEKALRINILLENGIQIPLFSKTMLKVSREISSDCCHFAAKSLKDALIYFATIDYLQKKRISEYILITNNGTDFGDNGTKSKDIHSNLKIDGIDCVYLTAASLFFHQYKDHFNTNFEQVKNDHKPGTAIKVIRKEGKNLLLSLYDVLKLCEAKVAFMPLEILSRIYPFRTQSLHHDYSYYEGFTIHTNNKDLFELFAAVDKSTMRFKSNRKFRNTKENLAKLEYIYLYLNRHYVFSFSLIGEYKTVDIEHPKLQKFYKPPAYYEGYNWQRVTDVIDSKVISPYRAHLLFQLGFYAKSFNVYFELYKRSQKDKNKIGIFILLHNLKAVSNFLTLRGIEDTAKGGREIEGLDIDKEYFGFARSTRIDESIARFVKNADDMEYHGKRINKDLNDIQTHFESQLRPSYANNNNYDLLLNHFAVFERYTLVNALAYTRYSDFQKTCSAFIKGVFFAYSLNKYQSRRIEYFDGFHLEVMSMFGQSKEILLWYNRYVTKEIAYKKTDGAFEKMVMSHFSTTSDTLDRLLKVEHTYMSIEFYRITWNLLLLVSLVQTDAKLIRNIWKSLPLHLSRMHVRERLDVNNFAIFLKARNKQIGQKELIEMFWICINNPGLHHDTIFQAFGSISIKRKIPLVTTKDEYDILVPLFLEICSKCKERHKGDIFSLYRILSPELQGELQRLIETKLREKPDFDLLYKVSLFGIIQPHEFIQPYIDAFEKPVRSRNSFLEGEILLRGVNEVINLLFTHNIDIPESLREKVKGYSDYYDWLTDMSGFDYNRFEPLWIIQYPTTAYMNRIFSIEPARKAVAEYLKTNYQPTLAMHYTQHVK
;
A
#
# COMPACT_ATOMS: atom_id res chain seq x y z
N MET A 1 41.23 11.15 -23.01
CA MET A 1 40.28 11.35 -21.90
C MET A 1 40.72 10.55 -20.69
N TYR A 2 40.51 11.04 -19.47
CA TYR A 2 40.86 10.32 -18.24
C TYR A 2 39.62 9.65 -17.64
N LEU A 3 39.74 8.38 -17.25
CA LEU A 3 38.58 7.57 -16.87
C LEU A 3 38.88 6.73 -15.62
N LEU A 4 38.02 6.80 -14.61
CA LEU A 4 38.05 5.94 -13.43
C LEU A 4 36.90 4.93 -13.50
N LEU A 5 37.24 3.65 -13.69
CA LEU A 5 36.30 2.53 -13.62
C LEU A 5 36.28 1.97 -12.21
N TYR A 6 35.13 2.02 -11.58
CA TYR A 6 34.99 1.63 -10.19
C TYR A 6 34.82 0.11 -10.00
N THR A 7 35.13 -0.43 -8.81
CA THR A 7 35.19 -1.89 -8.60
C THR A 7 33.87 -2.61 -8.93
N ASN A 8 32.73 -2.01 -8.62
CA ASN A 8 31.40 -2.52 -8.99
C ASN A 8 31.20 -2.61 -10.51
N ILE A 9 31.70 -1.65 -11.30
CA ILE A 9 31.66 -1.70 -12.76
C ILE A 9 32.57 -2.80 -13.29
N LEU A 10 33.76 -2.97 -12.72
CA LEU A 10 34.66 -4.07 -13.09
C LEU A 10 34.02 -5.44 -12.80
N LEU A 11 33.29 -5.57 -11.69
CA LEU A 11 32.53 -6.78 -11.37
C LEU A 11 31.35 -6.99 -12.32
N ASP A 12 30.65 -5.93 -12.71
CA ASP A 12 29.59 -5.99 -13.72
C ASP A 12 30.14 -6.53 -15.06
N LEU A 13 31.28 -6.00 -15.52
CA LEU A 13 31.97 -6.47 -16.73
C LEU A 13 32.41 -7.95 -16.63
N LEU A 14 32.79 -8.40 -15.44
CA LEU A 14 33.18 -9.79 -15.18
C LEU A 14 31.99 -10.75 -15.22
N ILE A 15 30.86 -10.37 -14.62
CA ILE A 15 29.72 -11.26 -14.37
C ILE A 15 28.73 -11.25 -15.54
N LYS A 16 28.50 -10.10 -16.18
CA LYS A 16 27.47 -9.94 -17.20
C LYS A 16 27.97 -10.44 -18.56
N GLY A 17 27.50 -11.62 -18.96
CA GLY A 17 27.88 -12.24 -20.24
C GLY A 17 27.65 -11.39 -21.50
N ARG A 18 26.78 -10.38 -21.45
CA ARG A 18 26.48 -9.47 -22.58
C ARG A 18 27.43 -8.26 -22.69
N GLU A 19 28.34 -8.07 -21.74
CA GLU A 19 29.20 -6.87 -21.65
C GLU A 19 30.65 -7.13 -22.12
N GLU A 20 30.94 -8.30 -22.68
CA GLU A 20 32.28 -8.69 -23.14
C GLU A 20 32.86 -7.76 -24.21
N TYR A 21 32.02 -7.32 -25.14
CA TYR A 21 32.42 -6.34 -26.15
C TYR A 21 32.81 -4.98 -25.55
N LEU A 22 32.34 -4.64 -24.34
CA LEU A 22 32.74 -3.39 -23.68
C LEU A 22 34.19 -3.48 -23.19
N ILE A 23 34.64 -4.66 -22.76
CA ILE A 23 36.05 -4.89 -22.41
C ILE A 23 36.92 -4.70 -23.65
N GLU A 24 36.53 -5.29 -24.79
CA GLU A 24 37.20 -5.09 -26.09
C GLU A 24 37.27 -3.63 -26.49
N GLN A 25 36.17 -2.88 -26.32
CA GLN A 25 36.13 -1.48 -26.68
C GLN A 25 36.99 -0.61 -25.74
N PHE A 26 37.03 -0.90 -24.44
CA PHE A 26 37.94 -0.21 -23.53
C PHE A 26 39.41 -0.51 -23.86
N GLU A 27 39.74 -1.77 -24.15
CA GLU A 27 41.09 -2.16 -24.58
C GLU A 27 41.48 -1.45 -25.88
N ALA A 28 40.59 -1.43 -26.88
CA ALA A 28 40.82 -0.73 -28.15
C ALA A 28 41.03 0.77 -27.95
N LEU A 29 40.17 1.44 -27.16
CA LEU A 29 40.31 2.86 -26.85
C LEU A 29 41.60 3.18 -26.09
N GLN A 30 42.03 2.30 -25.18
CA GLN A 30 43.27 2.47 -24.43
C GLN A 30 44.50 2.26 -25.32
N ASN A 31 44.47 1.24 -26.19
CA ASN A 31 45.53 0.96 -27.17
C ASN A 31 45.70 2.11 -28.19
N LEU A 32 44.59 2.72 -28.61
CA LEU A 32 44.57 3.92 -29.44
C LEU A 32 44.93 5.20 -28.67
N LYS A 33 45.19 5.10 -27.36
CA LYS A 33 45.48 6.23 -26.44
C LYS A 33 44.36 7.30 -26.41
N LEU A 34 43.14 6.93 -26.78
CA LEU A 34 41.97 7.80 -26.75
C LEU A 34 41.45 7.97 -25.31
N ILE A 35 41.60 6.92 -24.49
CA ILE A 35 41.37 6.96 -23.05
C ILE A 35 42.64 6.60 -22.27
N GLN A 36 42.74 7.12 -21.05
CA GLN A 36 43.74 6.74 -20.06
C GLN A 36 43.00 6.37 -18.78
N LEU A 37 43.03 5.09 -18.41
CA LEU A 37 42.41 4.62 -17.18
C LEU A 37 43.22 5.08 -15.97
N LEU A 38 42.55 5.66 -14.98
CA LEU A 38 43.11 6.03 -13.69
C LEU A 38 42.97 4.84 -12.75
N VAL A 39 44.08 4.31 -12.26
CA VAL A 39 44.10 3.05 -11.50
C VAL A 39 44.79 3.25 -10.15
N PRO A 40 44.04 3.70 -9.11
CA PRO A 40 44.54 3.76 -7.74
C PRO A 40 44.98 2.40 -7.23
N LYS A 41 46.06 2.37 -6.45
CA LYS A 41 46.55 1.13 -5.81
C LYS A 41 45.44 0.41 -5.03
N THR A 42 44.61 1.17 -4.30
CA THR A 42 43.47 0.64 -3.53
C THR A 42 42.41 -0.02 -4.41
N LEU A 43 42.19 0.47 -5.64
CA LEU A 43 41.28 -0.13 -6.61
C LEU A 43 41.77 -1.51 -7.05
N ILE A 44 43.08 -1.67 -7.29
CA ILE A 44 43.67 -2.96 -7.66
C ILE A 44 43.56 -3.97 -6.52
N GLU A 45 43.85 -3.54 -5.29
CA GLU A 45 43.74 -4.38 -4.10
C GLU A 45 42.30 -4.85 -3.87
N GLU A 46 41.33 -3.95 -4.04
CA GLU A 46 39.92 -4.30 -3.93
C GLU A 46 39.44 -5.19 -5.08
N TRP A 47 39.83 -4.88 -6.32
CA TRP A 47 39.53 -5.69 -7.49
C TRP A 47 40.05 -7.11 -7.33
N ARG A 48 41.33 -7.32 -7.00
CA ARG A 48 41.91 -8.66 -6.79
C ARG A 48 41.11 -9.46 -5.77
N LYS A 49 40.82 -8.84 -4.61
CA LYS A 49 40.04 -9.49 -3.55
C LYS A 49 38.63 -9.87 -4.03
N LYS A 50 37.88 -8.94 -4.62
CA LYS A 50 36.50 -9.20 -5.03
C LYS A 50 36.42 -10.15 -6.22
N ARG A 51 37.31 -10.01 -7.21
CA ARG A 51 37.48 -10.93 -8.34
C ARG A 51 37.69 -12.36 -7.86
N ASP A 52 38.66 -12.59 -6.97
CA ASP A 52 38.98 -13.93 -6.47
C ASP A 52 37.82 -14.52 -5.69
N GLN A 53 37.17 -13.71 -4.83
CA GLN A 53 35.95 -14.12 -4.13
C GLN A 53 34.82 -14.50 -5.10
N THR A 54 34.60 -13.70 -6.14
CA THR A 54 33.57 -13.96 -7.16
C THR A 54 33.90 -15.23 -7.94
N ILE A 55 35.13 -15.39 -8.43
CA ILE A 55 35.54 -16.59 -9.19
C ILE A 55 35.46 -17.83 -8.30
N SER A 56 36.00 -17.82 -7.08
CA SER A 56 35.94 -18.96 -6.16
C SER A 56 34.51 -19.31 -5.75
N SER A 57 33.63 -18.31 -5.59
CA SER A 57 32.20 -18.55 -5.38
C SER A 57 31.58 -19.29 -6.57
N HIS A 58 31.91 -18.88 -7.81
CA HIS A 58 31.40 -19.53 -9.01
C HIS A 58 32.02 -20.93 -9.24
N GLU A 59 33.29 -21.12 -8.90
CA GLU A 59 33.97 -22.43 -8.91
C GLU A 59 33.34 -23.39 -7.90
N LYS A 60 33.07 -22.92 -6.68
CA LYS A 60 32.38 -23.72 -5.66
C LYS A 60 30.98 -24.09 -6.12
N SER A 61 30.24 -23.13 -6.70
CA SER A 61 28.92 -23.39 -7.28
C SER A 61 28.99 -24.37 -8.47
N ALA A 62 30.03 -24.29 -9.30
CA ALA A 62 30.28 -25.22 -10.41
C ALA A 62 30.56 -26.64 -9.90
N PHE A 63 31.43 -26.78 -8.91
CA PHE A 63 31.78 -28.07 -8.29
C PHE A 63 30.57 -28.73 -7.61
N GLU A 64 29.79 -27.95 -6.86
CA GLU A 64 28.55 -28.43 -6.22
C GLU A 64 27.49 -28.80 -7.26
N PHE A 65 27.43 -28.08 -8.40
CA PHE A 65 26.53 -28.41 -9.51
C PHE A 65 26.94 -29.69 -10.24
N GLY A 66 28.25 -29.91 -10.47
CA GLY A 66 28.78 -31.15 -11.07
C GLY A 66 28.40 -32.39 -10.26
N LYS A 67 28.50 -32.32 -8.91
CA LYS A 67 28.05 -33.40 -8.02
C LYS A 67 26.55 -33.72 -8.12
N LEU A 68 25.72 -32.72 -8.44
CA LEU A 68 24.26 -32.85 -8.50
C LEU A 68 23.74 -33.23 -9.90
N SER A 69 24.57 -33.13 -10.94
CA SER A 69 24.19 -33.46 -12.32
C SER A 69 25.38 -34.01 -13.12
N PRO A 70 25.73 -35.29 -12.89
CA PRO A 70 26.80 -35.97 -13.64
C PRO A 70 26.51 -35.90 -15.14
N GLY A 71 27.45 -35.33 -15.91
CA GLY A 71 27.32 -35.12 -17.36
C GLY A 71 27.17 -33.66 -17.83
N ASN A 72 27.04 -32.69 -16.91
CA ASN A 72 27.09 -31.25 -17.23
C ASN A 72 28.36 -30.55 -16.70
N GLU A 73 29.35 -31.32 -16.25
CA GLU A 73 30.61 -30.83 -15.66
C GLU A 73 31.37 -29.89 -16.60
N GLY A 74 31.49 -30.26 -17.89
CA GLY A 74 32.22 -29.46 -18.88
C GLY A 74 31.66 -28.05 -19.11
N TYR A 75 30.34 -27.84 -18.99
CA TYR A 75 29.78 -26.50 -19.23
C TYR A 75 30.12 -25.50 -18.12
N MET A 76 30.08 -25.94 -16.86
CA MET A 76 30.37 -25.02 -15.75
C MET A 76 31.87 -24.72 -15.68
N GLU A 77 32.70 -25.68 -16.08
CA GLU A 77 34.12 -25.46 -16.34
C GLU A 77 34.33 -24.42 -17.45
N ASP A 78 33.58 -24.50 -18.55
CA ASP A 78 33.63 -23.49 -19.63
C ASP A 78 33.24 -22.09 -19.14
N LEU A 79 32.21 -21.97 -18.29
CA LEU A 79 31.76 -20.67 -17.78
C LEU A 79 32.77 -20.05 -16.81
N VAL A 80 33.37 -20.86 -15.92
CA VAL A 80 34.47 -20.43 -15.06
C VAL A 80 35.69 -20.06 -15.90
N ALA A 81 36.00 -20.80 -16.96
CA ALA A 81 37.07 -20.49 -17.89
C ALA A 81 36.87 -19.13 -18.57
N VAL A 82 35.67 -18.86 -19.10
CA VAL A 82 35.31 -17.55 -19.69
C VAL A 82 35.40 -16.43 -18.65
N MET A 83 34.98 -16.66 -17.40
CA MET A 83 35.13 -15.67 -16.34
C MET A 83 36.61 -15.40 -16.00
N LYS A 84 37.45 -16.44 -15.96
CA LYS A 84 38.90 -16.29 -15.75
C LYS A 84 39.56 -15.53 -16.90
N GLU A 85 39.13 -15.78 -18.14
CA GLU A 85 39.58 -15.04 -19.31
C GLU A 85 39.19 -13.56 -19.23
N LYS A 86 37.92 -13.25 -18.92
CA LYS A 86 37.48 -11.86 -18.69
C LYS A 86 38.25 -11.18 -17.58
N ALA A 87 38.49 -11.90 -16.48
CA ALA A 87 39.26 -11.38 -15.37
C ALA A 87 40.70 -11.06 -15.77
N LEU A 88 41.33 -11.89 -16.59
CA LEU A 88 42.67 -11.65 -17.14
C LEU A 88 42.69 -10.40 -18.02
N ARG A 89 41.70 -10.27 -18.91
CA ARG A 89 41.54 -9.09 -19.78
C ARG A 89 41.34 -7.79 -18.99
N ILE A 90 40.49 -7.82 -17.96
CA ILE A 90 40.35 -6.69 -17.03
C ILE A 90 41.66 -6.39 -16.29
N ASN A 91 42.43 -7.41 -15.87
CA ASN A 91 43.74 -7.16 -15.26
C ASN A 91 44.68 -6.44 -16.24
N ILE A 92 44.75 -6.88 -17.50
CA ILE A 92 45.56 -6.24 -18.55
C ILE A 92 45.11 -4.79 -18.75
N LEU A 93 43.80 -4.56 -18.82
CA LEU A 93 43.21 -3.22 -18.95
C LEU A 93 43.65 -2.30 -17.79
N LEU A 94 43.62 -2.81 -16.55
CA LEU A 94 44.06 -2.07 -15.36
C LEU A 94 45.59 -1.88 -15.31
N GLU A 95 46.38 -2.86 -15.74
CA GLU A 95 47.84 -2.78 -15.79
C GLU A 95 48.33 -1.76 -16.82
N ASN A 96 47.64 -1.66 -17.96
CA ASN A 96 47.88 -0.64 -18.98
C ASN A 96 47.38 0.75 -18.57
N GLY A 97 46.68 0.87 -17.44
CA GLY A 97 46.23 2.13 -16.87
C GLY A 97 47.35 2.90 -16.16
N ILE A 98 47.07 4.17 -15.87
CA ILE A 98 47.91 5.03 -15.05
C ILE A 98 47.83 4.54 -13.61
N GLN A 99 48.92 3.96 -13.14
CA GLN A 99 49.06 3.51 -11.76
C GLN A 99 49.20 4.70 -10.82
N ILE A 100 48.24 4.86 -9.90
CA ILE A 100 48.22 5.96 -8.93
C ILE A 100 48.61 5.40 -7.56
N PRO A 101 49.81 5.76 -7.03
CA PRO A 101 50.23 5.31 -5.71
C PRO A 101 49.37 5.97 -4.62
N LEU A 102 49.18 5.28 -3.51
CA LEU A 102 48.51 5.83 -2.35
C LEU A 102 49.50 6.74 -1.60
N PHE A 103 49.25 8.05 -1.58
CA PHE A 103 50.09 8.99 -0.85
C PHE A 103 49.67 9.05 0.63
N SER A 104 50.65 9.20 1.52
CA SER A 104 50.42 9.39 2.97
C SER A 104 49.53 10.59 3.27
N LYS A 105 49.62 11.65 2.46
CA LYS A 105 48.76 12.83 2.54
C LYS A 105 47.29 12.52 2.19
N THR A 106 47.03 11.64 1.24
CA THR A 106 45.67 11.18 0.88
C THR A 106 45.04 10.39 2.03
N MET A 107 45.80 9.51 2.68
CA MET A 107 45.32 8.76 3.85
C MET A 107 44.94 9.68 5.02
N LEU A 108 45.74 10.70 5.29
CA LEU A 108 45.45 11.70 6.33
C LEU A 108 44.23 12.57 5.95
N LYS A 109 44.05 12.89 4.68
CA LYS A 109 42.89 13.64 4.18
C LYS A 109 41.61 12.83 4.36
N VAL A 110 41.62 11.57 3.94
CA VAL A 110 40.49 10.64 4.09
C VAL A 110 40.15 10.41 5.58
N SER A 111 41.15 10.27 6.45
CA SER A 111 40.87 10.09 7.89
C SER A 111 40.27 11.34 8.54
N ARG A 112 40.66 12.54 8.09
CA ARG A 112 40.11 13.82 8.57
C ARG A 112 38.70 14.06 8.04
N GLU A 113 38.45 13.78 6.76
CA GLU A 113 37.14 13.99 6.16
C GLU A 113 36.10 12.98 6.66
N ILE A 114 36.48 11.71 6.91
CA ILE A 114 35.59 10.70 7.52
C ILE A 114 35.28 10.99 9.00
N SER A 115 36.16 11.71 9.72
CA SER A 115 35.94 12.07 11.14
C SER A 115 35.18 13.38 11.33
N SER A 116 35.15 14.26 10.32
CA SER A 116 34.18 15.34 10.26
C SER A 116 32.84 14.80 9.74
N ASP A 117 31.70 15.16 10.33
CA ASP A 117 30.33 14.80 9.91
C ASP A 117 29.95 15.24 8.46
N CYS A 118 30.92 15.56 7.61
CA CYS A 118 30.78 16.11 6.26
C CYS A 118 30.72 15.04 5.13
N CYS A 119 30.95 13.76 5.43
CA CYS A 119 31.11 12.73 4.40
C CYS A 119 29.88 11.85 4.18
N HIS A 120 29.46 11.75 2.90
CA HIS A 120 28.53 10.74 2.38
C HIS A 120 29.05 9.30 2.50
N PHE A 121 30.34 9.12 2.80
CA PHE A 121 30.94 7.83 3.05
C PHE A 121 30.69 7.40 4.50
N ALA A 122 29.79 6.44 4.71
CA ALA A 122 29.67 5.77 6.00
C ALA A 122 31.01 5.10 6.38
N ALA A 123 31.26 4.84 7.68
CA ALA A 123 32.50 4.20 8.16
C ALA A 123 32.84 2.86 7.46
N LYS A 124 31.87 2.21 6.80
CA LYS A 124 32.04 1.00 5.98
C LYS A 124 32.64 1.26 4.57
N SER A 125 32.78 2.52 4.14
CA SER A 125 33.14 2.94 2.77
C SER A 125 34.55 3.59 2.69
N LEU A 126 35.45 3.28 3.65
CA LEU A 126 36.81 3.85 3.71
C LEU A 126 37.63 3.60 2.43
N LYS A 127 37.53 2.41 1.85
CA LYS A 127 38.24 2.07 0.60
C LYS A 127 37.74 2.92 -0.56
N ASP A 128 36.45 3.23 -0.55
CA ASP A 128 35.83 3.94 -1.63
C ASP A 128 36.27 5.40 -1.68
N ALA A 129 36.31 6.02 -0.50
CA ALA A 129 36.93 7.32 -0.31
C ALA A 129 38.41 7.31 -0.73
N LEU A 130 39.20 6.30 -0.37
CA LEU A 130 40.61 6.20 -0.77
C LEU A 130 40.81 6.12 -2.28
N ILE A 131 39.98 5.35 -3.00
CA ILE A 131 40.02 5.26 -4.47
C ILE A 131 39.73 6.63 -5.08
N TYR A 132 38.67 7.29 -4.61
CA TYR A 132 38.27 8.61 -5.11
C TYR A 132 39.34 9.68 -4.85
N PHE A 133 39.73 9.88 -3.60
CA PHE A 133 40.65 10.96 -3.23
C PHE A 133 42.07 10.74 -3.74
N ALA A 134 42.55 9.49 -3.87
CA ALA A 134 43.83 9.23 -4.53
C ALA A 134 43.80 9.66 -6.00
N THR A 135 42.65 9.48 -6.66
CA THR A 135 42.44 9.91 -8.05
C THR A 135 42.43 11.44 -8.14
N ILE A 136 41.70 12.12 -7.27
CA ILE A 136 41.67 13.59 -7.21
C ILE A 136 43.07 14.17 -6.97
N ASP A 137 43.81 13.66 -5.99
CA ASP A 137 45.15 14.16 -5.67
C ASP A 137 46.10 14.01 -6.88
N TYR A 138 45.98 12.92 -7.63
CA TYR A 138 46.73 12.72 -8.87
C TYR A 138 46.35 13.74 -9.94
N LEU A 139 45.05 13.95 -10.19
CA LEU A 139 44.54 14.90 -11.18
C LEU A 139 45.00 16.33 -10.87
N GLN A 140 44.93 16.75 -9.60
CA GLN A 140 45.43 18.04 -9.14
C GLN A 140 46.95 18.18 -9.40
N LYS A 141 47.74 17.15 -9.03
CA LYS A 141 49.20 17.17 -9.22
C LYS A 141 49.60 17.23 -10.69
N LYS A 142 48.80 16.62 -11.57
CA LYS A 142 49.02 16.61 -13.02
C LYS A 142 48.33 17.75 -13.75
N ARG A 143 47.60 18.62 -13.03
CA ARG A 143 46.81 19.72 -13.59
C ARG A 143 45.82 19.25 -14.66
N ILE A 144 45.20 18.10 -14.42
CA ILE A 144 44.14 17.57 -15.27
C ILE A 144 42.82 18.12 -14.75
N SER A 145 42.12 18.87 -15.59
CA SER A 145 40.90 19.60 -15.22
C SER A 145 39.62 18.83 -15.48
N GLU A 146 39.66 17.66 -16.11
CA GLU A 146 38.47 16.87 -16.45
C GLU A 146 38.76 15.37 -16.40
N TYR A 147 37.82 14.62 -15.82
CA TYR A 147 37.81 13.16 -15.89
C TYR A 147 36.39 12.61 -15.84
N ILE A 148 36.26 11.33 -16.13
CA ILE A 148 35.00 10.60 -16.09
C ILE A 148 35.06 9.58 -14.96
N LEU A 149 34.04 9.57 -14.10
CA LEU A 149 33.83 8.56 -13.06
C LEU A 149 32.69 7.64 -13.49
N ILE A 150 32.96 6.33 -13.58
CA ILE A 150 31.91 5.33 -13.82
C ILE A 150 31.74 4.45 -12.59
N THR A 151 30.58 4.56 -11.92
CA THR A 151 30.21 3.74 -10.75
C THR A 151 28.69 3.60 -10.62
N ASN A 152 28.20 2.42 -10.28
CA ASN A 152 26.77 2.21 -9.97
C ASN A 152 26.41 2.48 -8.49
N ASN A 153 27.38 2.94 -7.69
CA ASN A 153 27.20 3.25 -6.26
C ASN A 153 26.64 4.67 -6.09
N GLY A 154 25.34 4.83 -6.38
CA GLY A 154 24.66 6.12 -6.31
C GLY A 154 24.48 6.68 -4.89
N THR A 155 24.54 5.84 -3.86
CA THR A 155 24.38 6.29 -2.46
C THR A 155 25.61 7.01 -1.95
N ASP A 156 26.81 6.59 -2.39
CA ASP A 156 28.07 7.13 -1.88
C ASP A 156 28.59 8.29 -2.75
N PHE A 157 28.26 8.29 -4.04
CA PHE A 157 28.79 9.27 -5.01
C PHE A 157 27.72 10.19 -5.64
N GLY A 158 26.45 9.82 -5.62
CA GLY A 158 25.36 10.59 -6.24
C GLY A 158 24.68 11.57 -5.28
N ASP A 159 23.97 12.55 -5.85
CA ASP A 159 23.19 13.52 -5.07
C ASP A 159 21.90 12.88 -4.51
N ASN A 160 21.74 12.86 -3.18
CA ASN A 160 20.65 12.19 -2.49
C ASN A 160 19.33 12.93 -2.73
N GLY A 161 18.55 12.49 -3.73
CA GLY A 161 17.19 12.97 -3.92
C GLY A 161 16.68 12.99 -5.36
N THR A 162 17.54 12.76 -6.35
CA THR A 162 17.12 12.60 -7.74
C THR A 162 17.93 11.49 -8.40
N LYS A 163 17.43 10.92 -9.50
CA LYS A 163 18.25 10.14 -10.44
C LYS A 163 19.26 11.07 -11.13
N SER A 164 20.03 11.85 -10.37
CA SER A 164 20.93 12.86 -10.91
C SER A 164 22.05 12.16 -11.68
N LYS A 165 22.40 12.77 -12.82
CA LYS A 165 23.57 12.40 -13.62
C LYS A 165 24.86 13.06 -13.07
N ASP A 166 24.79 13.62 -11.87
CA ASP A 166 25.82 14.50 -11.32
C ASP A 166 26.41 13.90 -10.04
N ILE A 167 27.71 14.12 -9.86
CA ILE A 167 28.40 13.78 -8.62
C ILE A 167 27.91 14.68 -7.49
N HIS A 168 27.81 14.13 -6.27
CA HIS A 168 27.40 14.86 -5.07
C HIS A 168 28.19 16.17 -4.91
N SER A 169 27.54 17.26 -4.53
CA SER A 169 28.14 18.60 -4.40
C SER A 169 29.39 18.61 -3.51
N ASN A 170 29.34 17.94 -2.36
CA ASN A 170 30.49 17.80 -1.43
C ASN A 170 31.69 17.05 -2.00
N LEU A 171 31.52 16.28 -3.09
CA LEU A 171 32.62 15.59 -3.76
C LEU A 171 33.21 16.41 -4.91
N LYS A 172 32.55 17.50 -5.33
CA LYS A 172 33.08 18.39 -6.37
C LYS A 172 34.34 19.09 -5.86
N ILE A 173 35.36 19.12 -6.71
CA ILE A 173 36.67 19.71 -6.38
C ILE A 173 36.91 20.87 -7.33
N ASP A 174 37.19 22.05 -6.78
CA ASP A 174 37.45 23.23 -7.58
C ASP A 174 38.60 22.99 -8.58
N GLY A 175 38.34 23.31 -9.85
CA GLY A 175 39.29 23.14 -10.95
C GLY A 175 39.35 21.73 -11.55
N ILE A 176 38.52 20.78 -11.09
CA ILE A 176 38.37 19.46 -11.70
C ILE A 176 36.89 19.20 -11.99
N ASP A 177 36.54 19.14 -13.26
CA ASP A 177 35.23 18.70 -13.72
C ASP A 177 35.14 17.17 -13.76
N CYS A 178 34.00 16.65 -13.28
CA CYS A 178 33.76 15.21 -13.16
C CYS A 178 32.46 14.85 -13.87
N VAL A 179 32.57 14.15 -15.00
CA VAL A 179 31.40 13.54 -15.66
C VAL A 179 31.08 12.22 -14.97
N TYR A 180 29.93 12.18 -14.30
CA TYR A 180 29.49 11.02 -13.51
C TYR A 180 28.56 10.12 -14.32
N LEU A 181 28.92 8.83 -14.45
CA LEU A 181 28.16 7.83 -15.20
C LEU A 181 27.89 6.59 -14.33
N THR A 182 26.67 6.05 -14.44
CA THR A 182 26.27 4.90 -13.61
C THR A 182 26.55 3.54 -14.23
N ALA A 183 26.94 3.49 -15.50
CA ALA A 183 27.23 2.25 -16.22
C ALA A 183 28.24 2.47 -17.35
N ALA A 184 29.06 1.45 -17.65
CA ALA A 184 30.01 1.48 -18.76
C ALA A 184 29.34 1.70 -20.13
N SER A 185 28.13 1.19 -20.33
CA SER A 185 27.37 1.38 -21.56
C SER A 185 27.00 2.85 -21.85
N LEU A 186 26.79 3.66 -20.80
CA LEU A 186 26.48 5.09 -20.95
C LEU A 186 27.69 5.87 -21.48
N PHE A 187 28.91 5.48 -21.12
CA PHE A 187 30.13 6.09 -21.63
C PHE A 187 30.21 5.95 -23.16
N PHE A 188 30.07 4.73 -23.67
CA PHE A 188 30.10 4.51 -25.12
C PHE A 188 28.92 5.13 -25.86
N HIS A 189 27.78 5.32 -25.18
CA HIS A 189 26.65 6.04 -25.76
C HIS A 189 26.94 7.54 -25.88
N GLN A 190 27.45 8.17 -24.81
CA GLN A 190 27.70 9.62 -24.75
C GLN A 190 28.88 10.07 -25.60
N TYR A 191 29.93 9.23 -25.71
CA TYR A 191 31.16 9.58 -26.40
C TYR A 191 31.33 8.88 -27.76
N LYS A 192 30.25 8.31 -28.31
CA LYS A 192 30.30 7.58 -29.59
C LYS A 192 30.89 8.43 -30.72
N ASP A 193 30.42 9.66 -30.85
CA ASP A 193 30.82 10.57 -31.93
C ASP A 193 32.25 11.11 -31.73
N HIS A 194 32.77 11.04 -30.49
CA HIS A 194 34.09 11.56 -30.12
C HIS A 194 35.25 10.69 -30.64
N PHE A 195 35.03 9.39 -30.81
CA PHE A 195 36.11 8.45 -31.14
C PHE A 195 36.22 8.12 -32.63
N ASN A 196 35.27 8.56 -33.47
CA ASN A 196 35.22 8.36 -34.92
C ASN A 196 35.45 6.91 -35.40
N THR A 197 35.36 5.96 -34.47
CA THR A 197 35.38 4.53 -34.72
C THR A 197 33.94 4.12 -35.02
N ASN A 198 33.76 3.33 -36.09
CA ASN A 198 32.58 2.48 -36.23
C ASN A 198 32.65 1.44 -35.11
N PHE A 199 32.36 1.87 -33.88
CA PHE A 199 31.71 1.00 -32.94
C PHE A 199 30.42 0.63 -33.66
N GLU A 200 30.45 -0.51 -34.36
CA GLU A 200 29.21 -1.21 -34.66
C GLU A 200 28.56 -1.34 -33.30
N GLN A 201 27.60 -0.45 -33.07
CA GLN A 201 26.62 -0.64 -32.05
C GLN A 201 26.00 -1.98 -32.42
N VAL A 202 26.45 -3.06 -31.78
CA VAL A 202 25.48 -3.99 -31.21
C VAL A 202 24.60 -3.07 -30.39
N LYS A 203 23.52 -2.62 -31.01
CA LYS A 203 22.67 -1.55 -30.52
C LYS A 203 22.35 -1.84 -29.05
N ASN A 204 23.04 -1.15 -28.15
CA ASN A 204 22.48 -0.75 -26.87
C ASN A 204 21.45 0.31 -27.19
N ASP A 205 20.41 -0.11 -27.89
CA ASP A 205 19.13 0.43 -27.57
C ASP A 205 18.91 0.08 -26.09
N HIS A 206 18.46 1.05 -25.29
CA HIS A 206 17.27 0.77 -24.48
C HIS A 206 16.14 0.35 -25.44
N LYS A 207 16.31 -0.79 -26.12
CA LYS A 207 15.22 -1.43 -26.81
C LYS A 207 14.50 -2.06 -25.65
N PRO A 208 13.23 -1.70 -25.42
CA PRO A 208 12.31 -2.67 -24.84
C PRO A 208 12.63 -3.96 -25.58
N GLY A 209 13.12 -5.00 -24.90
CA GLY A 209 14.02 -5.96 -25.55
C GLY A 209 13.46 -6.51 -26.84
N THR A 210 14.36 -6.72 -27.82
CA THR A 210 14.12 -7.36 -29.12
C THR A 210 12.90 -8.27 -29.09
N ALA A 211 11.99 -8.12 -30.05
CA ALA A 211 10.79 -8.93 -30.19
C ALA A 211 11.05 -10.40 -29.79
N ILE A 212 10.30 -10.89 -28.81
CA ILE A 212 10.43 -12.26 -28.34
C ILE A 212 9.75 -13.15 -29.39
N LYS A 213 10.53 -13.73 -30.29
CA LYS A 213 10.05 -14.75 -31.24
C LYS A 213 9.88 -16.08 -30.50
N VAL A 214 8.64 -16.52 -30.32
CA VAL A 214 8.34 -17.75 -29.55
C VAL A 214 8.02 -18.95 -30.45
N ILE A 215 7.63 -18.71 -31.71
CA ILE A 215 7.29 -19.77 -32.69
C ILE A 215 8.08 -19.54 -33.99
N ARG A 216 8.85 -20.55 -34.43
CA ARG A 216 9.75 -20.50 -35.60
C ARG A 216 9.07 -20.70 -36.97
N LYS A 217 7.77 -20.96 -37.05
CA LYS A 217 7.10 -21.27 -38.34
C LYS A 217 6.72 -19.99 -39.09
N GLU A 218 7.69 -19.41 -39.77
CA GLU A 218 7.46 -18.44 -40.85
C GLU A 218 6.61 -19.16 -41.93
N GLY A 219 5.38 -18.68 -42.16
CA GLY A 219 4.40 -19.28 -43.10
C GLY A 219 2.99 -19.57 -42.53
N LYS A 220 2.77 -19.46 -41.22
CA LYS A 220 1.42 -19.61 -40.63
C LYS A 220 0.58 -18.32 -40.75
N ASN A 221 -0.72 -18.44 -41.01
CA ASN A 221 -1.68 -17.33 -40.94
C ASN A 221 -1.58 -16.61 -39.56
N LEU A 222 -1.67 -15.27 -39.55
CA LEU A 222 -1.56 -14.44 -38.34
C LEU A 222 -2.53 -14.85 -37.23
N LEU A 223 -3.79 -15.20 -37.56
CA LEU A 223 -4.79 -15.65 -36.59
C LEU A 223 -4.32 -16.92 -35.85
N LEU A 224 -3.77 -17.88 -36.59
CA LEU A 224 -3.24 -19.12 -36.02
C LEU A 224 -1.98 -18.85 -35.19
N SER A 225 -1.10 -17.97 -35.68
CA SER A 225 0.11 -17.59 -34.94
C SER A 225 -0.22 -16.92 -33.60
N LEU A 226 -1.19 -16.01 -33.58
CA LEU A 226 -1.67 -15.37 -32.36
C LEU A 226 -2.31 -16.38 -31.40
N TYR A 227 -3.17 -17.26 -31.91
CA TYR A 227 -3.76 -18.34 -31.11
C TYR A 227 -2.71 -19.24 -30.46
N ASP A 228 -1.74 -19.71 -31.23
CA ASP A 228 -0.66 -20.60 -30.75
C ASP A 228 0.20 -19.90 -29.68
N VAL A 229 0.51 -18.61 -29.89
CA VAL A 229 1.27 -17.80 -28.93
C VAL A 229 0.53 -17.62 -27.61
N LEU A 230 -0.77 -17.28 -27.65
CA LEU A 230 -1.57 -17.12 -26.44
C LEU A 230 -1.74 -18.44 -25.69
N LYS A 231 -1.91 -19.56 -26.41
CA LYS A 231 -1.93 -20.91 -25.82
C LYS A 231 -0.62 -21.26 -25.12
N LEU A 232 0.51 -20.89 -25.73
CA LEU A 232 1.81 -21.07 -25.11
C LEU A 232 1.97 -20.20 -23.87
N CYS A 233 1.50 -18.95 -23.90
CA CYS A 233 1.50 -18.07 -22.73
C CYS A 233 0.67 -18.67 -21.58
N GLU A 234 -0.56 -19.13 -21.87
CA GLU A 234 -1.46 -19.82 -20.91
C GLU A 234 -0.79 -21.03 -20.26
N ALA A 235 0.00 -21.80 -21.02
CA ALA A 235 0.70 -22.97 -20.52
C ALA A 235 1.89 -22.63 -19.60
N LYS A 236 2.44 -21.41 -19.69
CA LYS A 236 3.58 -20.95 -18.88
C LYS A 236 3.12 -20.30 -17.58
N VAL A 237 2.16 -19.38 -17.67
CA VAL A 237 1.58 -18.64 -16.53
C VAL A 237 0.10 -18.38 -16.78
N ALA A 238 -0.70 -18.40 -15.71
CA ALA A 238 -2.15 -18.23 -15.82
C ALA A 238 -2.54 -16.79 -16.19
N PHE A 239 -1.76 -15.81 -15.71
CA PHE A 239 -1.81 -14.41 -16.12
C PHE A 239 -0.41 -13.96 -16.57
N MET A 240 -0.26 -13.66 -17.86
CA MET A 240 0.99 -13.16 -18.44
C MET A 240 1.18 -11.67 -18.14
N PRO A 241 2.33 -11.24 -17.56
CA PRO A 241 2.65 -9.81 -17.45
C PRO A 241 2.56 -9.12 -18.81
N LEU A 242 1.84 -8.01 -18.87
CA LEU A 242 1.48 -7.35 -20.14
C LEU A 242 2.66 -6.65 -20.79
N GLU A 243 3.66 -6.28 -20.00
CA GLU A 243 4.98 -5.83 -20.44
C GLU A 243 5.74 -6.91 -21.21
N ILE A 244 5.55 -8.18 -20.84
CA ILE A 244 6.13 -9.32 -21.54
C ILE A 244 5.27 -9.64 -22.77
N LEU A 245 3.95 -9.72 -22.60
CA LEU A 245 3.01 -10.05 -23.68
C LEU A 245 3.15 -9.10 -24.86
N SER A 246 3.18 -7.79 -24.61
CA SER A 246 3.31 -6.76 -25.64
C SER A 246 4.59 -6.91 -26.47
N ARG A 247 5.67 -7.48 -25.91
CA ARG A 247 6.97 -7.67 -26.58
C ARG A 247 7.07 -8.98 -27.39
N ILE A 248 6.08 -9.85 -27.32
CA ILE A 248 6.05 -11.13 -28.02
C ILE A 248 5.48 -10.94 -29.43
N TYR A 249 6.05 -11.60 -30.45
CA TYR A 249 5.39 -11.67 -31.77
C TYR A 249 4.08 -12.49 -31.67
N PRO A 250 2.93 -12.06 -32.22
CA PRO A 250 2.78 -10.97 -33.19
C PRO A 250 2.44 -9.59 -32.61
N PHE A 251 2.38 -9.39 -31.29
CA PHE A 251 2.16 -8.06 -30.69
C PHE A 251 3.26 -7.07 -31.02
N ARG A 252 4.46 -7.57 -31.33
CA ARG A 252 5.58 -6.78 -31.84
C ARG A 252 6.25 -7.42 -33.05
N THR A 253 6.51 -6.62 -34.07
CA THR A 253 7.38 -6.97 -35.20
C THR A 253 8.75 -6.33 -35.06
N GLN A 254 9.76 -6.87 -35.75
CA GLN A 254 11.05 -6.17 -35.91
C GLN A 254 10.88 -5.18 -37.06
N SER A 255 10.78 -3.89 -36.74
CA SER A 255 10.67 -2.79 -37.71
C SER A 255 11.83 -1.82 -37.52
N LEU A 256 12.32 -1.22 -38.61
CA LEU A 256 13.40 -0.23 -38.56
C LEU A 256 12.99 1.08 -37.88
N HIS A 257 11.72 1.49 -38.02
CA HIS A 257 11.24 2.81 -37.57
C HIS A 257 10.59 2.81 -36.18
N HIS A 258 9.92 1.71 -35.80
CA HIS A 258 9.27 1.57 -34.50
C HIS A 258 9.56 0.18 -33.94
N ASP A 259 10.76 -0.08 -33.42
CA ASP A 259 11.08 -1.37 -32.78
C ASP A 259 10.65 -1.38 -31.31
N TYR A 260 9.41 -1.00 -31.01
CA TYR A 260 8.86 -1.09 -29.66
C TYR A 260 7.35 -1.34 -29.69
N SER A 261 6.85 -1.83 -28.57
CA SER A 261 5.46 -2.03 -28.24
C SER A 261 5.33 -1.95 -26.73
N TYR A 262 4.18 -1.52 -26.23
CA TYR A 262 3.96 -1.38 -24.80
C TYR A 262 2.47 -1.53 -24.47
N TYR A 263 2.20 -1.69 -23.18
CA TYR A 263 0.85 -1.75 -22.63
C TYR A 263 0.62 -0.54 -21.72
N GLU A 264 -0.51 0.14 -21.91
CA GLU A 264 -0.95 1.27 -21.09
C GLU A 264 -2.46 1.45 -21.23
N GLY A 265 -3.17 1.78 -20.14
CA GLY A 265 -4.59 2.16 -20.21
C GLY A 265 -5.48 1.10 -20.88
N PHE A 266 -5.34 -0.16 -20.49
CA PHE A 266 -6.06 -1.31 -21.08
C PHE A 266 -5.79 -1.55 -22.58
N THR A 267 -4.73 -0.96 -23.11
CA THR A 267 -4.43 -0.92 -24.55
C THR A 267 -3.03 -1.45 -24.82
N ILE A 268 -2.90 -2.35 -25.81
CA ILE A 268 -1.59 -2.68 -26.35
C ILE A 268 -1.29 -1.75 -27.53
N HIS A 269 -0.23 -0.98 -27.40
CA HIS A 269 0.34 -0.18 -28.47
C HIS A 269 1.30 -1.07 -29.27
N THR A 270 0.88 -1.44 -30.49
CA THR A 270 1.59 -2.36 -31.37
C THR A 270 2.19 -1.62 -32.56
N ASN A 271 3.34 -2.11 -33.04
CA ASN A 271 3.92 -1.71 -34.32
C ASN A 271 3.53 -2.66 -35.46
N ASN A 272 2.71 -3.69 -35.19
CA ASN A 272 2.27 -4.67 -36.16
C ASN A 272 0.94 -4.24 -36.80
N LYS A 273 1.03 -3.63 -37.98
CA LYS A 273 -0.15 -3.20 -38.74
C LYS A 273 -1.10 -4.35 -39.10
N ASP A 274 -0.57 -5.53 -39.43
CA ASP A 274 -1.42 -6.69 -39.76
C ASP A 274 -2.23 -7.17 -38.56
N LEU A 275 -1.68 -7.07 -37.34
CA LEU A 275 -2.40 -7.38 -36.11
C LEU A 275 -3.53 -6.37 -35.88
N PHE A 276 -3.26 -5.08 -36.06
CA PHE A 276 -4.26 -4.04 -35.95
C PHE A 276 -5.40 -4.26 -36.97
N GLU A 277 -5.06 -4.53 -38.23
CA GLU A 277 -6.04 -4.81 -39.29
C GLU A 277 -6.87 -6.07 -39.01
N LEU A 278 -6.27 -7.12 -38.41
CA LEU A 278 -6.98 -8.34 -38.02
C LEU A 278 -8.11 -8.03 -37.03
N PHE A 279 -7.86 -7.20 -36.02
CA PHE A 279 -8.89 -6.83 -35.05
C PHE A 279 -9.90 -5.83 -35.63
N ALA A 280 -9.46 -4.87 -36.45
CA ALA A 280 -10.35 -3.90 -37.12
C ALA A 280 -11.34 -4.58 -38.10
N ALA A 281 -10.95 -5.73 -38.64
CA ALA A 281 -11.76 -6.56 -39.52
C ALA A 281 -12.87 -7.36 -38.80
N VAL A 282 -12.95 -7.35 -37.47
CA VAL A 282 -13.96 -8.10 -36.71
C VAL A 282 -15.20 -7.24 -36.46
N ASP A 283 -16.38 -7.81 -36.66
CA ASP A 283 -17.63 -7.31 -36.10
C ASP A 283 -17.82 -7.92 -34.71
N LYS A 284 -17.67 -7.07 -33.68
CA LYS A 284 -17.76 -7.46 -32.27
C LYS A 284 -19.16 -7.97 -31.88
N SER A 285 -20.21 -7.46 -32.50
CA SER A 285 -21.58 -7.83 -32.14
C SER A 285 -21.89 -9.29 -32.49
N THR A 286 -21.34 -9.76 -33.61
CA THR A 286 -21.52 -11.12 -34.11
C THR A 286 -20.31 -12.02 -33.86
N MET A 287 -19.19 -11.46 -33.40
CA MET A 287 -17.88 -12.13 -33.26
C MET A 287 -17.43 -12.82 -34.55
N ARG A 288 -17.61 -12.14 -35.70
CA ARG A 288 -17.27 -12.63 -37.04
C ARG A 288 -16.37 -11.65 -37.78
N PHE A 289 -15.59 -12.14 -38.74
CA PHE A 289 -14.90 -11.26 -39.68
C PHE A 289 -15.92 -10.60 -40.60
N LYS A 290 -15.77 -9.28 -40.80
CA LYS A 290 -16.47 -8.51 -41.82
C LYS A 290 -16.19 -9.13 -43.20
N SER A 291 -17.04 -8.89 -44.18
CA SER A 291 -16.97 -9.43 -45.55
C SER A 291 -15.77 -8.91 -46.36
N ASN A 292 -14.55 -9.10 -45.86
CA ASN A 292 -13.29 -8.74 -46.48
C ASN A 292 -12.48 -10.02 -46.83
N ARG A 293 -11.64 -9.92 -47.87
CA ARG A 293 -11.01 -11.07 -48.53
C ARG A 293 -9.89 -11.77 -47.72
N LYS A 294 -9.41 -11.20 -46.60
CA LYS A 294 -8.23 -11.69 -45.86
C LYS A 294 -8.51 -12.85 -44.89
N PHE A 295 -9.70 -12.91 -44.25
CA PHE A 295 -10.03 -13.95 -43.27
C PHE A 295 -11.41 -14.56 -43.54
N ARG A 296 -11.51 -15.91 -43.50
CA ARG A 296 -12.77 -16.64 -43.73
C ARG A 296 -13.46 -16.98 -42.40
N ASN A 297 -14.78 -16.81 -42.35
CA ASN A 297 -15.65 -17.21 -41.22
C ASN A 297 -15.89 -18.73 -41.16
N THR A 298 -14.83 -19.53 -41.07
CA THR A 298 -14.94 -20.98 -40.82
C THR A 298 -15.16 -21.25 -39.33
N LYS A 299 -15.80 -22.37 -38.97
CA LYS A 299 -16.03 -22.77 -37.57
C LYS A 299 -14.74 -22.74 -36.74
N GLU A 300 -13.64 -23.23 -37.30
CA GLU A 300 -12.33 -23.26 -36.65
C GLU A 300 -11.75 -21.86 -36.42
N ASN A 301 -11.84 -20.96 -37.40
CA ASN A 301 -11.34 -19.59 -37.26
C ASN A 301 -12.15 -18.80 -36.23
N LEU A 302 -13.47 -18.98 -36.20
CA LEU A 302 -14.33 -18.32 -35.21
C LEU A 302 -14.03 -18.80 -33.79
N ALA A 303 -13.79 -20.11 -33.59
CA ALA A 303 -13.39 -20.64 -32.29
C ALA A 303 -12.04 -20.08 -31.81
N LYS A 304 -11.06 -19.96 -32.72
CA LYS A 304 -9.75 -19.33 -32.40
C LYS A 304 -9.92 -17.85 -32.07
N LEU A 305 -10.74 -17.12 -32.83
CA LEU A 305 -11.03 -15.71 -32.61
C LEU A 305 -11.67 -15.48 -31.24
N GLU A 306 -12.68 -16.26 -30.90
CA GLU A 306 -13.35 -16.21 -29.60
C GLU A 306 -12.37 -16.49 -28.46
N TYR A 307 -11.52 -17.52 -28.60
CA TYR A 307 -10.47 -17.78 -27.61
C TYR A 307 -9.50 -16.61 -27.45
N ILE A 308 -9.03 -16.01 -28.55
CA ILE A 308 -8.10 -14.87 -28.54
C ILE A 308 -8.72 -13.69 -27.79
N TYR A 309 -9.96 -13.32 -28.11
CA TYR A 309 -10.67 -12.24 -27.43
C TYR A 309 -10.84 -12.54 -25.94
N LEU A 310 -11.33 -13.73 -25.58
CA LEU A 310 -11.51 -14.12 -24.19
C LEU A 310 -10.19 -14.12 -23.41
N TYR A 311 -9.09 -14.60 -24.02
CA TYR A 311 -7.77 -14.60 -23.38
C TYR A 311 -7.30 -13.17 -23.13
N LEU A 312 -7.31 -12.31 -24.14
CA LEU A 312 -6.87 -10.91 -24.04
C LEU A 312 -7.71 -10.10 -23.05
N ASN A 313 -9.03 -10.25 -23.08
CA ASN A 313 -9.94 -9.58 -22.15
C ASN A 313 -9.74 -10.06 -20.70
N ARG A 314 -9.45 -11.36 -20.47
CA ARG A 314 -9.06 -11.89 -19.14
C ARG A 314 -7.73 -11.34 -18.62
N HIS A 315 -6.91 -10.81 -19.51
CA HIS A 315 -5.65 -10.13 -19.22
C HIS A 315 -5.78 -8.60 -19.25
N TYR A 316 -7.00 -8.05 -19.24
CA TYR A 316 -7.23 -6.60 -19.27
C TYR A 316 -6.67 -5.90 -20.51
N VAL A 317 -6.68 -6.58 -21.65
CA VAL A 317 -6.44 -5.97 -22.96
C VAL A 317 -7.78 -5.78 -23.66
N PHE A 318 -8.26 -4.54 -23.68
CA PHE A 318 -9.54 -4.16 -24.26
C PHE A 318 -9.38 -3.41 -25.58
N SER A 319 -8.20 -2.93 -25.92
CA SER A 319 -7.98 -2.31 -27.22
C SER A 319 -6.56 -2.48 -27.76
N PHE A 320 -6.39 -2.24 -29.06
CA PHE A 320 -5.10 -2.10 -29.72
C PHE A 320 -4.98 -0.74 -30.38
N SER A 321 -3.80 -0.12 -30.26
CA SER A 321 -3.47 1.11 -30.98
C SER A 321 -2.21 0.90 -31.83
N LEU A 322 -2.20 1.46 -33.03
CA LEU A 322 -1.03 1.37 -33.92
C LEU A 322 -0.05 2.51 -33.61
N ILE A 323 1.21 2.18 -33.30
CA ILE A 323 2.23 3.18 -32.95
C ILE A 323 2.47 4.11 -34.14
N GLY A 324 2.45 5.43 -33.86
CA GLY A 324 2.60 6.47 -34.88
C GLY A 324 1.28 6.85 -35.58
N GLU A 325 0.19 6.12 -35.34
CA GLU A 325 -1.14 6.45 -35.86
C GLU A 325 -2.12 6.68 -34.69
N TYR A 326 -2.95 7.74 -34.75
CA TYR A 326 -4.02 7.98 -33.76
C TYR A 326 -5.24 7.05 -33.97
N LYS A 327 -4.99 5.79 -34.32
CA LYS A 327 -6.03 4.79 -34.60
C LYS A 327 -6.04 3.73 -33.50
N THR A 328 -7.22 3.50 -32.95
CA THR A 328 -7.47 2.50 -31.92
C THR A 328 -8.60 1.57 -32.37
N VAL A 329 -8.45 0.28 -32.12
CA VAL A 329 -9.50 -0.72 -32.29
C VAL A 329 -9.84 -1.32 -30.94
N ASP A 330 -11.09 -1.17 -30.54
CA ASP A 330 -11.65 -1.81 -29.35
C ASP A 330 -11.95 -3.29 -29.63
N ILE A 331 -11.55 -4.15 -28.69
CA ILE A 331 -11.69 -5.61 -28.69
C ILE A 331 -12.38 -6.14 -27.44
N GLU A 332 -13.12 -5.30 -26.73
CA GLU A 332 -13.91 -5.76 -25.58
C GLU A 332 -14.91 -6.85 -26.00
N HIS A 333 -14.87 -7.99 -25.31
CA HIS A 333 -15.71 -9.14 -25.64
C HIS A 333 -17.12 -8.97 -25.04
N PRO A 334 -18.19 -9.06 -25.83
CA PRO A 334 -19.57 -8.79 -25.36
C PRO A 334 -20.07 -9.79 -24.31
N LYS A 335 -19.42 -10.95 -24.21
CA LYS A 335 -19.71 -11.98 -23.19
C LYS A 335 -18.43 -12.29 -22.43
N LEU A 336 -18.02 -11.39 -21.54
CA LEU A 336 -16.95 -11.71 -20.59
C LEU A 336 -17.42 -12.83 -19.66
N GLN A 337 -16.88 -14.02 -19.86
CA GLN A 337 -17.22 -15.17 -19.04
C GLN A 337 -16.65 -14.95 -17.63
N LYS A 338 -17.52 -14.92 -16.62
CA LYS A 338 -17.09 -14.80 -15.21
C LYS A 338 -16.13 -15.94 -14.88
N PHE A 339 -15.02 -15.62 -14.23
CA PHE A 339 -13.97 -16.58 -13.94
C PHE A 339 -14.39 -17.42 -12.73
N TYR A 340 -14.96 -18.61 -12.94
CA TYR A 340 -15.44 -19.48 -11.86
C TYR A 340 -14.30 -20.34 -11.28
N LYS A 341 -13.43 -19.73 -10.45
CA LYS A 341 -12.38 -20.45 -9.69
C LYS A 341 -12.49 -20.15 -8.20
N PRO A 342 -11.84 -20.92 -7.29
CA PRO A 342 -11.93 -20.69 -5.85
C PRO A 342 -11.73 -19.24 -5.37
N PRO A 343 -10.79 -18.43 -5.92
CA PRO A 343 -10.70 -17.01 -5.58
C PRO A 343 -11.99 -16.24 -5.86
N ALA A 344 -12.70 -16.54 -6.95
CA ALA A 344 -13.97 -15.90 -7.28
C ALA A 344 -15.11 -16.25 -6.32
N TYR A 345 -15.03 -17.38 -5.61
CA TYR A 345 -15.99 -17.67 -4.53
C TYR A 345 -15.72 -16.79 -3.32
N TYR A 346 -14.46 -16.49 -3.04
CA TYR A 346 -14.05 -15.59 -1.98
C TYR A 346 -14.33 -14.12 -2.35
N GLU A 347 -13.97 -13.67 -3.55
CA GLU A 347 -14.33 -12.34 -4.11
C GLU A 347 -15.84 -12.09 -4.07
N GLY A 348 -16.64 -13.11 -4.46
CA GLY A 348 -18.10 -13.03 -4.41
C GLY A 348 -18.74 -13.30 -3.04
N TYR A 349 -17.95 -13.51 -1.97
CA TYR A 349 -18.41 -13.90 -0.63
C TYR A 349 -19.40 -15.07 -0.59
N ASN A 350 -19.17 -16.09 -1.42
CA ASN A 350 -19.90 -17.35 -1.34
C ASN A 350 -19.22 -18.28 -0.31
N TRP A 351 -19.48 -18.01 0.97
CA TRP A 351 -18.82 -18.69 2.09
C TRP A 351 -19.08 -20.19 2.15
N GLN A 352 -20.23 -20.65 1.66
CA GLN A 352 -20.52 -22.07 1.55
C GLN A 352 -19.52 -22.75 0.61
N ARG A 353 -19.34 -22.21 -0.61
CA ARG A 353 -18.35 -22.75 -1.55
C ARG A 353 -16.92 -22.58 -1.06
N VAL A 354 -16.62 -21.49 -0.35
CA VAL A 354 -15.29 -21.28 0.27
C VAL A 354 -14.99 -22.40 1.27
N THR A 355 -15.92 -22.68 2.19
CA THR A 355 -15.74 -23.77 3.17
C THR A 355 -15.63 -25.14 2.51
N ASP A 356 -16.39 -25.39 1.43
CA ASP A 356 -16.28 -26.64 0.66
C ASP A 356 -14.91 -26.79 -0.03
N VAL A 357 -14.29 -25.69 -0.49
CA VAL A 357 -12.92 -25.72 -1.04
C VAL A 357 -11.88 -25.98 0.04
N ILE A 358 -12.06 -25.45 1.25
CA ILE A 358 -11.15 -25.69 2.39
C ILE A 358 -11.09 -27.19 2.71
N ASP A 359 -12.26 -27.82 2.79
CA ASP A 359 -12.42 -29.24 3.11
C ASP A 359 -12.09 -30.17 1.94
N SER A 360 -12.06 -29.64 0.71
CA SER A 360 -11.70 -30.38 -0.49
C SER A 360 -10.29 -30.98 -0.40
N LYS A 361 -10.09 -32.17 -0.98
CA LYS A 361 -8.77 -32.78 -1.17
C LYS A 361 -8.13 -32.42 -2.53
N VAL A 362 -8.79 -31.60 -3.34
CA VAL A 362 -8.28 -31.21 -4.67
C VAL A 362 -6.98 -30.41 -4.53
N ILE A 363 -5.92 -30.87 -5.18
CA ILE A 363 -4.63 -30.17 -5.23
C ILE A 363 -4.65 -29.20 -6.40
N SER A 364 -4.78 -27.90 -6.12
CA SER A 364 -4.75 -26.83 -7.13
C SER A 364 -4.11 -25.55 -6.57
N PRO A 365 -3.46 -24.72 -7.40
CA PRO A 365 -2.86 -23.45 -6.96
C PRO A 365 -3.89 -22.52 -6.31
N TYR A 366 -5.09 -22.48 -6.86
CA TYR A 366 -6.20 -21.66 -6.38
C TYR A 366 -6.69 -22.05 -4.98
N ARG A 367 -6.70 -23.35 -4.66
CA ARG A 367 -7.01 -23.81 -3.29
C ARG A 367 -5.90 -23.42 -2.33
N ALA A 368 -4.63 -23.59 -2.72
CA ALA A 368 -3.50 -23.20 -1.88
C ALA A 368 -3.56 -21.70 -1.54
N HIS A 369 -3.80 -20.85 -2.55
CA HIS A 369 -3.94 -19.41 -2.35
C HIS A 369 -5.13 -19.04 -1.44
N LEU A 370 -6.29 -19.68 -1.62
CA LEU A 370 -7.45 -19.44 -0.74
C LEU A 370 -7.14 -19.85 0.71
N LEU A 371 -6.49 -21.00 0.92
CA LEU A 371 -6.05 -21.43 2.26
C LEU A 371 -5.09 -20.42 2.89
N PHE A 372 -4.16 -19.88 2.10
CA PHE A 372 -3.25 -18.82 2.54
C PHE A 372 -4.00 -17.54 2.95
N GLN A 373 -4.94 -17.06 2.12
CA GLN A 373 -5.74 -15.87 2.42
C GLN A 373 -6.52 -16.00 3.73
N LEU A 374 -7.04 -17.18 4.02
CA LEU A 374 -7.84 -17.47 5.21
C LEU A 374 -7.02 -17.87 6.44
N GLY A 375 -5.70 -17.87 6.36
CA GLY A 375 -4.79 -18.17 7.47
C GLY A 375 -4.53 -19.65 7.74
N PHE A 376 -4.94 -20.56 6.85
CA PHE A 376 -4.60 -21.98 6.92
C PHE A 376 -3.21 -22.27 6.35
N TYR A 377 -2.18 -21.60 6.88
CA TYR A 377 -0.83 -21.59 6.31
C TYR A 377 -0.22 -22.98 6.15
N ALA A 378 -0.41 -23.89 7.12
CA ALA A 378 0.13 -25.26 7.03
C ALA A 378 -0.55 -26.06 5.91
N LYS A 379 -1.89 -25.99 5.80
CA LYS A 379 -2.63 -26.63 4.69
C LYS A 379 -2.21 -26.02 3.35
N SER A 380 -2.06 -24.70 3.28
CA SER A 380 -1.58 -23.99 2.09
C SER A 380 -0.20 -24.48 1.66
N PHE A 381 0.74 -24.55 2.60
CA PHE A 381 2.11 -25.03 2.37
C PHE A 381 2.10 -26.43 1.77
N ASN A 382 1.35 -27.35 2.38
CA ASN A 382 1.27 -28.74 1.89
C ASN A 382 0.72 -28.83 0.46
N VAL A 383 -0.29 -28.03 0.11
CA VAL A 383 -0.83 -28.01 -1.26
C VAL A 383 0.17 -27.43 -2.25
N TYR A 384 0.84 -26.31 -1.92
CA TYR A 384 1.89 -25.75 -2.78
C TYR A 384 3.07 -26.71 -2.94
N PHE A 385 3.44 -27.45 -1.89
CA PHE A 385 4.56 -28.38 -1.90
C PHE A 385 4.27 -29.59 -2.78
N GLU A 386 3.04 -30.11 -2.74
CA GLU A 386 2.63 -31.18 -3.66
C GLU A 386 2.55 -30.69 -5.12
N LEU A 387 2.11 -29.45 -5.37
CA LEU A 387 2.17 -28.84 -6.70
C LEU A 387 3.61 -28.67 -7.19
N TYR A 388 4.52 -28.32 -6.29
CA TYR A 388 5.95 -28.17 -6.58
C TYR A 388 6.56 -29.50 -7.02
N LYS A 389 6.33 -30.58 -6.25
CA LYS A 389 6.76 -31.94 -6.62
C LYS A 389 6.20 -32.41 -7.97
N ARG A 390 4.93 -32.10 -8.26
CA ARG A 390 4.33 -32.40 -9.57
C ARG A 390 5.03 -31.63 -10.69
N SER A 391 5.26 -30.35 -10.49
CA SER A 391 5.95 -29.50 -11.47
C SER A 391 7.39 -29.94 -11.73
N GLN A 392 8.09 -30.46 -10.70
CA GLN A 392 9.40 -31.10 -10.86
C GLN A 392 9.34 -32.35 -11.76
N LYS A 393 8.36 -33.23 -11.53
CA LYS A 393 8.15 -34.43 -12.36
C LYS A 393 7.84 -34.06 -13.82
N ASP A 394 7.02 -33.04 -14.02
CA ASP A 394 6.62 -32.55 -15.35
C ASP A 394 7.71 -31.70 -16.02
N LYS A 395 8.84 -31.45 -15.34
CA LYS A 395 9.94 -30.58 -15.78
C LYS A 395 9.48 -29.15 -16.15
N ASN A 396 8.42 -28.66 -15.51
CA ASN A 396 7.90 -27.31 -15.73
C ASN A 396 8.72 -26.29 -14.94
N LYS A 397 9.84 -25.82 -15.51
CA LYS A 397 10.77 -24.88 -14.87
C LYS A 397 10.10 -23.61 -14.31
N ILE A 398 9.21 -22.97 -15.08
CA ILE A 398 8.50 -21.76 -14.64
C ILE A 398 7.55 -22.07 -13.46
N GLY A 399 6.81 -23.16 -13.56
CA GLY A 399 5.94 -23.62 -12.48
C GLY A 399 6.70 -23.89 -11.19
N ILE A 400 7.85 -24.59 -11.28
CA ILE A 400 8.75 -24.85 -10.15
C ILE A 400 9.18 -23.52 -9.51
N PHE A 401 9.63 -22.56 -10.31
CA PHE A 401 10.13 -21.27 -9.82
C PHE A 401 9.05 -20.45 -9.09
N ILE A 402 7.85 -20.31 -9.68
CA ILE A 402 6.72 -19.60 -9.05
C ILE A 402 6.28 -20.30 -7.76
N LEU A 403 6.21 -21.63 -7.77
CA LEU A 403 5.81 -22.40 -6.59
C LEU A 403 6.84 -22.30 -5.47
N LEU A 404 8.14 -22.25 -5.79
CA LEU A 404 9.19 -22.04 -4.79
C LEU A 404 9.08 -20.66 -4.12
N HIS A 405 8.81 -19.60 -4.89
CA HIS A 405 8.52 -18.27 -4.33
C HIS A 405 7.32 -18.30 -3.38
N ASN A 406 6.21 -18.92 -3.80
CA ASN A 406 5.02 -19.08 -2.94
C ASN A 406 5.34 -19.88 -1.67
N LEU A 407 6.09 -20.97 -1.78
CA LEU A 407 6.47 -21.81 -0.64
C LEU A 407 7.31 -21.04 0.38
N LYS A 408 8.31 -20.26 -0.07
CA LYS A 408 9.07 -19.38 0.84
C LYS A 408 8.18 -18.34 1.50
N ALA A 409 7.28 -17.72 0.72
CA ALA A 409 6.36 -16.73 1.24
C ALA A 409 5.44 -17.32 2.33
N VAL A 410 4.92 -18.54 2.14
CA VAL A 410 4.11 -19.24 3.15
C VAL A 410 4.97 -19.70 4.35
N SER A 411 6.20 -20.17 4.11
CA SER A 411 7.15 -20.61 5.15
C SER A 411 7.44 -19.48 6.15
N ASN A 412 7.66 -18.26 5.66
CA ASN A 412 7.85 -17.09 6.52
C ASN A 412 6.68 -16.89 7.50
N PHE A 413 5.43 -17.08 7.06
CA PHE A 413 4.27 -17.00 7.95
C PHE A 413 4.18 -18.15 8.95
N LEU A 414 4.62 -19.35 8.58
CA LEU A 414 4.68 -20.48 9.51
C LEU A 414 5.70 -20.22 10.63
N THR A 415 6.90 -19.76 10.26
CA THR A 415 7.99 -19.44 11.19
C THR A 415 7.60 -18.29 12.12
N LEU A 416 7.06 -17.19 11.60
CA LEU A 416 6.60 -16.05 12.40
C LEU A 416 5.48 -16.41 13.40
N ARG A 417 4.79 -17.54 13.18
CA ARG A 417 3.68 -18.00 14.03
C ARG A 417 4.06 -19.18 14.91
N GLY A 418 5.31 -19.65 14.88
CA GLY A 418 5.75 -20.81 15.67
C GLY A 418 5.03 -22.10 15.30
N ILE A 419 4.57 -22.26 14.05
CA ILE A 419 3.88 -23.49 13.61
C ILE A 419 4.93 -24.50 13.15
N GLU A 420 5.30 -25.44 14.02
CA GLU A 420 6.35 -26.44 13.78
C GLU A 420 5.95 -27.57 12.81
N ASP A 421 4.65 -27.69 12.49
CA ASP A 421 4.01 -28.87 11.87
C ASP A 421 4.41 -29.17 10.41
N THR A 422 5.33 -28.39 9.83
CA THR A 422 5.84 -28.59 8.46
C THR A 422 7.35 -28.87 8.41
N ALA A 423 7.97 -29.18 9.54
CA ALA A 423 9.43 -29.23 9.76
C ALA A 423 10.25 -30.01 8.71
N LYS A 424 9.69 -31.01 8.02
CA LYS A 424 10.44 -31.73 6.96
C LYS A 424 10.43 -31.00 5.62
N GLY A 425 9.26 -30.59 5.13
CA GLY A 425 9.16 -29.83 3.87
C GLY A 425 9.65 -28.39 4.02
N GLY A 426 9.45 -27.76 5.18
CA GLY A 426 9.95 -26.41 5.48
C GLY A 426 11.48 -26.34 5.38
N ARG A 427 12.20 -27.26 6.05
CA ARG A 427 13.67 -27.35 5.96
C ARG A 427 14.16 -27.63 4.54
N GLU A 428 13.45 -28.47 3.79
CA GLU A 428 13.76 -28.74 2.39
C GLU A 428 13.67 -27.46 1.53
N ILE A 429 12.61 -26.66 1.71
CA ILE A 429 12.41 -25.41 0.97
C ILE A 429 13.37 -24.29 1.42
N GLU A 430 13.64 -24.16 2.73
CA GLU A 430 14.59 -23.18 3.26
C GLU A 430 16.01 -23.41 2.76
N GLY A 431 16.39 -24.67 2.55
CA GLY A 431 17.66 -25.05 1.95
C GLY A 431 17.78 -24.79 0.45
N LEU A 432 16.68 -24.45 -0.24
CA LEU A 432 16.70 -24.15 -1.68
C LEU A 432 17.04 -22.68 -1.93
N ASP A 433 18.08 -22.46 -2.73
CA ASP A 433 18.48 -21.14 -3.19
C ASP A 433 17.64 -20.71 -4.41
N ILE A 434 16.80 -19.67 -4.23
CA ILE A 434 15.98 -19.10 -5.31
C ILE A 434 16.86 -18.45 -6.38
N ASP A 435 17.98 -17.84 -5.97
CA ASP A 435 18.89 -17.21 -6.90
C ASP A 435 19.51 -18.25 -7.84
N LYS A 436 19.89 -19.40 -7.29
CA LYS A 436 20.37 -20.56 -8.06
C LYS A 436 19.33 -21.03 -9.08
N GLU A 437 18.07 -21.22 -8.68
CA GLU A 437 16.99 -21.63 -9.58
C GLU A 437 16.76 -20.60 -10.70
N TYR A 438 16.83 -19.30 -10.37
CA TYR A 438 16.74 -18.25 -11.37
C TYR A 438 17.88 -18.27 -12.39
N PHE A 439 19.13 -18.43 -11.94
CA PHE A 439 20.28 -18.45 -12.86
C PHE A 439 20.19 -19.64 -13.84
N GLY A 440 19.46 -20.71 -13.47
CA GLY A 440 19.08 -21.80 -14.36
C GLY A 440 18.24 -21.38 -15.59
N PHE A 441 17.68 -20.17 -15.62
CA PHE A 441 16.97 -19.60 -16.77
C PHE A 441 17.88 -18.91 -17.80
N ALA A 442 19.18 -18.75 -17.54
CA ALA A 442 20.11 -18.11 -18.48
C ALA A 442 20.16 -18.81 -19.86
N ARG A 443 19.85 -20.11 -19.91
CA ARG A 443 19.76 -20.92 -21.14
C ARG A 443 18.33 -21.29 -21.54
N SER A 444 17.32 -20.75 -20.87
CA SER A 444 15.91 -20.99 -21.21
C SER A 444 15.49 -20.14 -22.40
N THR A 445 14.26 -20.36 -22.88
CA THR A 445 13.69 -19.49 -23.92
C THR A 445 13.60 -18.04 -23.40
N ARG A 446 13.68 -17.05 -24.29
CA ARG A 446 13.59 -15.63 -23.90
C ARG A 446 12.29 -15.28 -23.17
N ILE A 447 11.19 -16.00 -23.46
CA ILE A 447 9.92 -15.83 -22.74
C ILE A 447 10.06 -16.35 -21.31
N ASP A 448 10.64 -17.54 -21.12
CA ASP A 448 10.88 -18.11 -19.78
C ASP A 448 11.85 -17.23 -18.97
N GLU A 449 12.94 -16.76 -19.57
CA GLU A 449 13.89 -15.81 -18.94
C GLU A 449 13.17 -14.52 -18.51
N SER A 450 12.27 -13.99 -19.35
CA SER A 450 11.54 -12.76 -19.05
C SER A 450 10.54 -12.95 -17.91
N ILE A 451 9.83 -14.08 -17.88
CA ILE A 451 8.90 -14.42 -16.79
C ILE A 451 9.69 -14.63 -15.49
N ALA A 452 10.77 -15.42 -15.53
CA ALA A 452 11.59 -15.67 -14.35
C ALA A 452 12.21 -14.37 -13.81
N ARG A 453 12.61 -13.43 -14.68
CA ARG A 453 13.09 -12.11 -14.25
C ARG A 453 11.99 -11.28 -13.61
N PHE A 454 10.79 -11.30 -14.18
CA PHE A 454 9.65 -10.59 -13.61
C PHE A 454 9.29 -11.12 -12.21
N VAL A 455 9.37 -12.45 -12.01
CA VAL A 455 9.08 -13.09 -10.71
C VAL A 455 10.24 -12.96 -9.71
N LYS A 456 11.51 -13.11 -10.13
CA LYS A 456 12.67 -13.18 -9.23
C LYS A 456 12.85 -11.93 -8.38
N ASN A 457 12.81 -10.76 -9.01
CA ASN A 457 13.36 -9.56 -8.42
C ASN A 457 12.56 -9.06 -7.19
N ALA A 458 11.48 -9.73 -6.79
CA ALA A 458 10.40 -9.12 -5.99
C ALA A 458 9.84 -7.82 -6.62
N ASP A 459 10.25 -7.54 -7.87
CA ASP A 459 9.89 -6.35 -8.62
C ASP A 459 8.45 -6.44 -9.09
N ASP A 460 7.73 -7.55 -9.13
CA ASP A 460 6.32 -7.48 -9.56
C ASP A 460 5.50 -6.55 -8.65
N MET A 461 5.67 -6.69 -7.34
CA MET A 461 5.00 -5.85 -6.34
C MET A 461 5.62 -4.45 -6.28
N GLU A 462 6.95 -4.33 -6.31
CA GLU A 462 7.63 -3.03 -6.32
C GLU A 462 7.38 -2.25 -7.61
N TYR A 463 7.32 -2.92 -8.75
CA TYR A 463 7.00 -2.36 -10.07
C TYR A 463 5.57 -1.84 -10.12
N HIS A 464 4.59 -2.69 -9.76
CA HIS A 464 3.19 -2.27 -9.71
C HIS A 464 2.99 -1.18 -8.65
N GLY A 465 3.56 -1.36 -7.46
CA GLY A 465 3.52 -0.39 -6.36
C GLY A 465 4.13 0.96 -6.73
N LYS A 466 5.27 1.00 -7.43
CA LYS A 466 5.88 2.24 -7.93
C LYS A 466 4.98 2.95 -8.94
N ARG A 467 4.37 2.22 -9.88
CA ARG A 467 3.45 2.80 -10.87
C ARG A 467 2.19 3.37 -10.20
N ILE A 468 1.56 2.58 -9.32
CA ILE A 468 0.37 3.00 -8.56
C ILE A 468 0.67 4.23 -7.69
N ASN A 469 1.81 4.26 -6.99
CA ASN A 469 2.21 5.42 -6.19
C ASN A 469 2.53 6.64 -7.05
N LYS A 470 3.13 6.45 -8.23
CA LYS A 470 3.34 7.55 -9.18
C LYS A 470 2.00 8.15 -9.60
N ASP A 471 1.05 7.33 -10.05
CA ASP A 471 -0.26 7.83 -10.48
C ASP A 471 -1.02 8.50 -9.33
N LEU A 472 -0.95 7.93 -8.12
CA LEU A 472 -1.48 8.55 -6.90
C LEU A 472 -0.88 9.94 -6.65
N ASN A 473 0.44 10.07 -6.72
CA ASN A 473 1.13 11.34 -6.50
C ASN A 473 0.74 12.37 -7.57
N ASP A 474 0.58 11.94 -8.82
CA ASP A 474 0.16 12.81 -9.91
C ASP A 474 -1.31 13.28 -9.72
N ILE A 475 -2.21 12.39 -9.27
CA ILE A 475 -3.60 12.73 -8.91
C ILE A 475 -3.63 13.67 -7.69
N GLN A 476 -2.80 13.41 -6.67
CA GLN A 476 -2.71 14.25 -5.48
C GLN A 476 -2.19 15.64 -5.83
N THR A 477 -1.14 15.74 -6.65
CA THR A 477 -0.60 17.01 -7.14
C THR A 477 -1.67 17.78 -7.91
N HIS A 478 -2.46 17.10 -8.75
CA HIS A 478 -3.59 17.72 -9.41
C HIS A 478 -4.61 18.24 -8.39
N PHE A 479 -5.02 17.41 -7.42
CA PHE A 479 -5.95 17.79 -6.36
C PHE A 479 -5.48 19.01 -5.56
N GLU A 480 -4.18 19.11 -5.26
CA GLU A 480 -3.61 20.26 -4.56
C GLU A 480 -3.53 21.51 -5.46
N SER A 481 -3.23 21.32 -6.75
CA SER A 481 -3.14 22.42 -7.72
C SER A 481 -4.48 23.10 -8.00
N GLN A 482 -5.60 22.37 -8.00
CA GLN A 482 -6.94 22.95 -8.19
C GLN A 482 -7.42 23.78 -6.99
N LEU A 483 -6.78 23.65 -5.82
CA LEU A 483 -7.02 24.53 -4.68
C LEU A 483 -6.41 25.93 -4.93
N ARG A 484 -5.62 26.06 -6.00
CA ARG A 484 -5.06 27.29 -6.53
C ARG A 484 -5.67 27.54 -7.93
N PRO A 485 -5.65 28.77 -8.46
CA PRO A 485 -6.07 29.04 -9.84
C PRO A 485 -5.06 28.42 -10.83
N SER A 486 -5.21 27.12 -11.10
CA SER A 486 -4.40 26.35 -12.04
C SER A 486 -5.29 25.39 -12.84
N TYR A 487 -4.91 25.14 -14.08
CA TYR A 487 -5.56 24.16 -14.96
C TYR A 487 -4.67 22.92 -15.05
N ALA A 488 -5.24 21.75 -14.77
CA ALA A 488 -4.57 20.47 -14.93
C ALA A 488 -5.54 19.48 -15.58
N ASN A 489 -5.02 18.49 -16.31
CA ASN A 489 -5.79 17.39 -16.90
C ASN A 489 -5.49 16.10 -16.13
N ASN A 490 -6.49 15.29 -15.77
CA ASN A 490 -6.31 14.10 -14.93
C ASN A 490 -6.51 12.77 -15.69
N ASN A 491 -5.65 12.46 -16.67
CA ASN A 491 -5.62 11.11 -17.25
C ASN A 491 -5.04 10.06 -16.28
N ASN A 492 -4.48 10.48 -15.14
CA ASN A 492 -3.77 9.60 -14.21
C ASN A 492 -4.71 8.66 -13.45
N TYR A 493 -6.00 9.00 -13.33
CA TYR A 493 -6.96 8.08 -12.72
C TYR A 493 -7.18 6.81 -13.56
N ASP A 494 -7.31 6.95 -14.88
CA ASP A 494 -7.48 5.79 -15.78
C ASP A 494 -6.24 4.88 -15.73
N LEU A 495 -5.04 5.48 -15.60
CA LEU A 495 -3.78 4.76 -15.41
C LEU A 495 -3.72 4.06 -14.05
N LEU A 496 -4.12 4.74 -12.97
CA LEU A 496 -4.19 4.17 -11.63
C LEU A 496 -5.11 2.94 -11.60
N LEU A 497 -6.31 3.07 -12.18
CA LEU A 497 -7.27 1.98 -12.31
C LEU A 497 -6.67 0.81 -13.11
N ASN A 498 -6.00 1.12 -14.22
CA ASN A 498 -5.35 0.12 -15.05
C ASN A 498 -4.25 -0.65 -14.30
N HIS A 499 -3.29 0.06 -13.70
CA HIS A 499 -2.18 -0.57 -13.01
C HIS A 499 -2.65 -1.39 -11.81
N PHE A 500 -3.65 -0.92 -11.06
CA PHE A 500 -4.20 -1.66 -9.93
C PHE A 500 -4.97 -2.92 -10.38
N ALA A 501 -5.83 -2.83 -11.40
CA ALA A 501 -6.57 -3.99 -11.91
C ALA A 501 -5.60 -5.08 -12.43
N VAL A 502 -4.56 -4.70 -13.15
CA VAL A 502 -3.53 -5.63 -13.62
C VAL A 502 -2.77 -6.26 -12.46
N PHE A 503 -2.37 -5.46 -11.46
CA PHE A 503 -1.68 -5.92 -10.26
C PHE A 503 -2.51 -6.96 -9.49
N GLU A 504 -3.74 -6.61 -9.12
CA GLU A 504 -4.65 -7.48 -8.39
C GLU A 504 -4.85 -8.80 -9.14
N ARG A 505 -5.15 -8.72 -10.44
CA ARG A 505 -5.45 -9.90 -11.25
C ARG A 505 -4.24 -10.79 -11.48
N TYR A 506 -3.06 -10.20 -11.70
CA TYR A 506 -1.81 -10.94 -11.77
C TYR A 506 -1.58 -11.73 -10.46
N THR A 507 -1.76 -11.10 -9.30
CA THR A 507 -1.62 -11.76 -7.99
C THR A 507 -2.62 -12.90 -7.80
N LEU A 508 -3.91 -12.66 -8.07
CA LEU A 508 -4.99 -13.62 -7.80
C LEU A 508 -5.02 -14.78 -8.81
N VAL A 509 -4.84 -14.50 -10.11
CA VAL A 509 -4.92 -15.53 -11.16
C VAL A 509 -3.69 -16.45 -11.17
N ASN A 510 -2.52 -15.91 -10.85
CA ASN A 510 -1.30 -16.71 -10.66
C ASN A 510 -1.20 -17.33 -9.26
N ALA A 511 -2.21 -17.11 -8.39
CA ALA A 511 -2.29 -17.70 -7.05
C ALA A 511 -1.03 -17.41 -6.21
N LEU A 512 -0.56 -16.16 -6.24
CA LEU A 512 0.65 -15.73 -5.52
C LEU A 512 0.37 -15.59 -4.02
N ALA A 513 1.18 -16.20 -3.16
CA ALA A 513 1.01 -16.18 -1.71
C ALA A 513 1.49 -14.86 -1.08
N TYR A 514 0.97 -13.73 -1.57
CA TYR A 514 1.47 -12.39 -1.24
C TYR A 514 0.40 -11.43 -0.65
N THR A 515 -0.88 -11.75 -0.79
CA THR A 515 -2.02 -10.89 -0.39
C THR A 515 -2.07 -10.51 1.10
N ARG A 516 -1.30 -11.20 1.95
CA ARG A 516 -1.20 -10.96 3.41
C ARG A 516 0.03 -10.13 3.82
N TYR A 517 0.91 -9.76 2.88
CA TYR A 517 2.07 -8.93 3.16
C TYR A 517 1.69 -7.45 3.26
N SER A 518 2.44 -6.70 4.07
CA SER A 518 2.19 -5.27 4.28
C SER A 518 2.35 -4.44 3.01
N ASP A 519 3.26 -4.81 2.10
CA ASP A 519 3.46 -4.07 0.84
C ASP A 519 2.30 -4.22 -0.14
N PHE A 520 1.64 -5.39 -0.15
CA PHE A 520 0.37 -5.57 -0.87
C PHE A 520 -0.69 -4.62 -0.30
N GLN A 521 -0.85 -4.60 1.02
CA GLN A 521 -1.81 -3.73 1.71
C GLN A 521 -1.53 -2.24 1.48
N LYS A 522 -0.26 -1.82 1.49
CA LYS A 522 0.14 -0.44 1.15
C LYS A 522 -0.24 -0.09 -0.29
N THR A 523 -0.06 -1.03 -1.23
CA THR A 523 -0.42 -0.83 -2.64
C THR A 523 -1.94 -0.68 -2.80
N CYS A 524 -2.74 -1.50 -2.12
CA CYS A 524 -4.19 -1.35 -2.08
C CYS A 524 -4.63 -0.03 -1.42
N SER A 525 -4.01 0.35 -0.30
CA SER A 525 -4.26 1.63 0.38
C SER A 525 -3.96 2.83 -0.53
N ALA A 526 -2.85 2.78 -1.28
CA ALA A 526 -2.49 3.81 -2.26
C ALA A 526 -3.54 3.95 -3.37
N PHE A 527 -4.04 2.83 -3.92
CA PHE A 527 -5.13 2.84 -4.89
C PHE A 527 -6.40 3.47 -4.29
N ILE A 528 -6.86 3.03 -3.12
CA ILE A 528 -8.08 3.54 -2.49
C ILE A 528 -7.95 5.04 -2.20
N LYS A 529 -6.80 5.50 -1.70
CA LYS A 529 -6.52 6.94 -1.50
C LYS A 529 -6.63 7.72 -2.82
N GLY A 530 -6.09 7.17 -3.91
CA GLY A 530 -6.15 7.76 -5.25
C GLY A 530 -7.59 7.88 -5.78
N VAL A 531 -8.44 6.88 -5.51
CA VAL A 531 -9.88 6.93 -5.82
C VAL A 531 -10.56 8.10 -5.09
N PHE A 532 -10.29 8.28 -3.79
CA PHE A 532 -10.86 9.40 -3.02
C PHE A 532 -10.38 10.78 -3.51
N PHE A 533 -9.11 10.91 -3.89
CA PHE A 533 -8.63 12.15 -4.52
C PHE A 533 -9.32 12.41 -5.86
N ALA A 534 -9.40 11.42 -6.73
CA ALA A 534 -10.03 11.56 -8.03
C ALA A 534 -11.55 11.87 -7.94
N TYR A 535 -12.22 11.38 -6.90
CA TYR A 535 -13.63 11.71 -6.59
C TYR A 535 -13.82 13.16 -6.09
N SER A 536 -12.85 13.66 -5.32
CA SER A 536 -12.87 15.00 -4.71
C SER A 536 -12.35 16.12 -5.60
N LEU A 537 -11.94 15.80 -6.83
CA LEU A 537 -11.69 16.82 -7.86
C LEU A 537 -12.93 17.67 -8.12
N ASN A 538 -12.72 18.90 -8.56
CA ASN A 538 -13.79 19.83 -8.93
C ASN A 538 -14.64 19.25 -10.07
N LYS A 539 -15.96 19.48 -10.03
CA LYS A 539 -16.94 19.04 -11.03
C LYS A 539 -16.63 19.46 -12.48
N TYR A 540 -15.79 20.47 -12.69
CA TYR A 540 -15.39 20.91 -14.04
C TYR A 540 -14.20 20.11 -14.62
N GLN A 541 -13.61 19.19 -13.85
CA GLN A 541 -12.52 18.35 -14.31
C GLN A 541 -13.05 17.18 -15.15
N SER A 542 -12.57 17.06 -16.40
CA SER A 542 -13.06 16.11 -17.41
C SER A 542 -12.91 14.63 -17.05
N ARG A 543 -12.08 14.32 -16.05
CA ARG A 543 -11.78 12.95 -15.58
C ARG A 543 -11.99 12.78 -14.08
N ARG A 544 -12.82 13.64 -13.49
CA ARG A 544 -13.31 13.43 -12.13
C ARG A 544 -14.13 12.14 -12.08
N ILE A 545 -13.96 11.36 -11.01
CA ILE A 545 -14.87 10.25 -10.74
C ILE A 545 -16.17 10.81 -10.16
N GLU A 546 -17.29 10.55 -10.82
CA GLU A 546 -18.61 11.01 -10.34
C GLU A 546 -19.29 10.04 -9.37
N TYR A 547 -18.89 8.77 -9.42
CA TYR A 547 -19.52 7.67 -8.69
C TYR A 547 -18.51 6.57 -8.36
N PHE A 548 -18.77 5.79 -7.32
CA PHE A 548 -18.11 4.50 -7.16
C PHE A 548 -18.92 3.44 -7.91
N ASP A 549 -18.24 2.47 -8.51
CA ASP A 549 -18.86 1.30 -9.14
C ASP A 549 -18.55 0.03 -8.35
N GLY A 550 -18.97 -1.13 -8.87
CA GLY A 550 -18.75 -2.42 -8.23
C GLY A 550 -17.28 -2.74 -7.95
N PHE A 551 -16.38 -2.37 -8.85
CA PHE A 551 -14.95 -2.67 -8.71
C PHE A 551 -14.33 -1.89 -7.54
N HIS A 552 -14.61 -0.59 -7.44
CA HIS A 552 -14.12 0.22 -6.32
C HIS A 552 -14.55 -0.37 -4.97
N LEU A 553 -15.83 -0.74 -4.86
CA LEU A 553 -16.41 -1.23 -3.62
C LEU A 553 -15.97 -2.66 -3.28
N GLU A 554 -15.75 -3.50 -4.28
CA GLU A 554 -15.15 -4.83 -4.12
C GLU A 554 -13.75 -4.70 -3.53
N VAL A 555 -12.87 -3.91 -4.15
CA VAL A 555 -11.50 -3.67 -3.67
C VAL A 555 -11.49 -3.09 -2.25
N MET A 556 -12.31 -2.08 -1.97
CA MET A 556 -12.39 -1.50 -0.62
C MET A 556 -12.92 -2.50 0.41
N SER A 557 -13.85 -3.39 0.02
CA SER A 557 -14.38 -4.41 0.93
C SER A 557 -13.33 -5.48 1.24
N MET A 558 -12.62 -5.95 0.22
CA MET A 558 -11.64 -7.03 0.33
C MET A 558 -10.31 -6.57 0.90
N PHE A 559 -9.78 -5.41 0.51
CA PHE A 559 -8.42 -5.00 0.85
C PHE A 559 -8.35 -3.68 1.63
N GLY A 560 -9.47 -2.99 1.80
CA GLY A 560 -9.50 -1.73 2.53
C GLY A 560 -9.35 -1.90 4.04
N GLN A 561 -8.63 -0.96 4.65
CA GLN A 561 -8.65 -0.75 6.10
C GLN A 561 -9.74 0.27 6.43
N SER A 562 -10.71 -0.13 7.25
CA SER A 562 -11.90 0.70 7.50
C SER A 562 -11.59 2.09 8.08
N LYS A 563 -10.58 2.18 8.97
CA LYS A 563 -10.11 3.44 9.53
C LYS A 563 -9.55 4.39 8.48
N GLU A 564 -8.80 3.87 7.51
CA GLU A 564 -8.24 4.68 6.42
C GLU A 564 -9.35 5.13 5.45
N ILE A 565 -10.26 4.23 5.08
CA ILE A 565 -11.43 4.57 4.26
C ILE A 565 -12.23 5.69 4.91
N LEU A 566 -12.51 5.58 6.22
CA LEU A 566 -13.26 6.58 6.96
C LEU A 566 -12.50 7.91 7.06
N LEU A 567 -11.19 7.86 7.27
CA LEU A 567 -10.33 9.04 7.28
C LEU A 567 -10.41 9.79 5.94
N TRP A 568 -10.27 9.09 4.82
CA TRP A 568 -10.32 9.70 3.49
C TRP A 568 -11.73 10.19 3.13
N TYR A 569 -12.77 9.43 3.50
CA TYR A 569 -14.16 9.86 3.35
C TYR A 569 -14.40 11.18 4.10
N ASN A 570 -14.10 11.23 5.40
CA ASN A 570 -14.33 12.43 6.21
C ASN A 570 -13.52 13.63 5.74
N ARG A 571 -12.34 13.40 5.14
CA ARG A 571 -11.46 14.47 4.66
C ARG A 571 -11.88 15.02 3.29
N TYR A 572 -12.33 14.16 2.38
CA TYR A 572 -12.47 14.51 0.96
C TYR A 572 -13.92 14.49 0.44
N VAL A 573 -14.85 13.93 1.22
CA VAL A 573 -16.23 13.69 0.77
C VAL A 573 -17.20 14.46 1.66
N THR A 574 -17.93 15.41 1.05
CA THR A 574 -18.89 16.26 1.76
C THR A 574 -20.31 15.71 1.80
N LYS A 575 -20.63 14.74 0.93
CA LYS A 575 -21.96 14.15 0.74
C LYS A 575 -21.82 12.65 0.47
N GLU A 576 -22.89 11.90 0.68
CA GLU A 576 -22.93 10.47 0.35
C GLU A 576 -22.47 10.20 -1.09
N ILE A 577 -21.66 9.16 -1.27
CA ILE A 577 -21.03 8.83 -2.55
C ILE A 577 -22.07 8.22 -3.48
N ALA A 578 -22.19 8.74 -4.70
CA ALA A 578 -23.04 8.15 -5.72
C ALA A 578 -22.52 6.75 -6.10
N TYR A 579 -23.42 5.77 -6.21
CA TYR A 579 -23.08 4.40 -6.61
C TYR A 579 -23.66 4.09 -8.00
N LYS A 580 -22.79 3.75 -8.96
CA LYS A 580 -23.21 3.29 -10.28
C LYS A 580 -23.35 1.77 -10.29
N LYS A 581 -24.60 1.33 -10.44
CA LYS A 581 -24.97 -0.08 -10.58
C LYS A 581 -24.59 -0.61 -11.96
N THR A 582 -23.32 -0.93 -12.16
CA THR A 582 -22.89 -1.79 -13.26
C THR A 582 -23.23 -3.22 -12.85
N ASP A 583 -24.21 -3.86 -13.51
CA ASP A 583 -24.71 -5.24 -13.29
C ASP A 583 -25.18 -5.67 -11.87
N GLY A 584 -25.07 -4.78 -10.88
CA GLY A 584 -25.41 -5.03 -9.48
C GLY A 584 -24.41 -5.95 -8.76
N ALA A 585 -23.18 -6.12 -9.26
CA ALA A 585 -22.17 -7.00 -8.66
C ALA A 585 -21.95 -6.76 -7.17
N PHE A 586 -21.76 -5.50 -6.75
CA PHE A 586 -21.55 -5.18 -5.33
C PHE A 586 -22.76 -5.58 -4.47
N GLU A 587 -23.99 -5.30 -4.93
CA GLU A 587 -25.20 -5.70 -4.18
C GLU A 587 -25.33 -7.22 -4.09
N LYS A 588 -25.00 -7.96 -5.16
CA LYS A 588 -24.98 -9.42 -5.17
C LYS A 588 -23.93 -9.99 -4.21
N MET A 589 -22.74 -9.39 -4.16
CA MET A 589 -21.65 -9.74 -3.26
C MET A 589 -22.05 -9.50 -1.79
N VAL A 590 -22.61 -8.32 -1.48
CA VAL A 590 -23.17 -8.00 -0.15
C VAL A 590 -24.24 -9.02 0.24
N MET A 591 -25.19 -9.29 -0.66
CA MET A 591 -26.24 -10.26 -0.41
C MET A 591 -25.71 -11.68 -0.22
N SER A 592 -24.69 -12.09 -0.97
CA SER A 592 -24.05 -13.40 -0.78
C SER A 592 -23.45 -13.52 0.62
N HIS A 593 -22.75 -12.48 1.09
CA HIS A 593 -22.17 -12.44 2.44
C HIS A 593 -23.24 -12.55 3.54
N PHE A 594 -24.28 -11.72 3.47
CA PHE A 594 -25.35 -11.69 4.48
C PHE A 594 -26.41 -12.78 4.27
N SER A 595 -26.31 -13.63 3.23
CA SER A 595 -27.16 -14.82 3.08
C SER A 595 -26.47 -16.09 3.59
N THR A 596 -25.37 -15.94 4.34
CA THR A 596 -24.66 -17.07 4.96
C THR A 596 -25.60 -17.80 5.93
N THR A 597 -25.72 -19.12 5.79
CA THR A 597 -26.59 -19.92 6.65
C THR A 597 -25.96 -20.14 8.02
N SER A 598 -26.77 -20.56 9.00
CA SER A 598 -26.30 -20.99 10.32
C SER A 598 -25.16 -22.00 10.21
N ASP A 599 -25.34 -23.05 9.41
CA ASP A 599 -24.37 -24.14 9.30
C ASP A 599 -23.05 -23.68 8.67
N THR A 600 -23.12 -22.83 7.63
CA THR A 600 -21.91 -22.23 7.06
C THR A 600 -21.22 -21.37 8.11
N LEU A 601 -21.95 -20.53 8.85
CA LEU A 601 -21.40 -19.66 9.88
C LEU A 601 -20.73 -20.47 11.00
N ASP A 602 -21.33 -21.58 11.45
CA ASP A 602 -20.72 -22.46 12.45
C ASP A 602 -19.41 -23.08 11.97
N ARG A 603 -19.30 -23.40 10.67
CA ARG A 603 -18.03 -23.84 10.06
C ARG A 603 -16.99 -22.71 10.02
N LEU A 604 -17.40 -21.48 9.74
CA LEU A 604 -16.51 -20.31 9.71
C LEU A 604 -15.95 -19.96 11.09
N LEU A 605 -16.78 -20.09 12.14
CA LEU A 605 -16.48 -19.62 13.49
C LEU A 605 -15.84 -20.66 14.41
N LYS A 606 -15.50 -21.85 13.90
CA LYS A 606 -14.76 -22.86 14.67
C LYS A 606 -13.50 -22.27 15.29
N VAL A 607 -13.15 -22.70 16.51
CA VAL A 607 -11.99 -22.18 17.24
C VAL A 607 -10.69 -22.36 16.45
N GLU A 608 -10.53 -23.52 15.80
CA GLU A 608 -9.40 -23.83 14.91
C GLU A 608 -9.32 -22.92 13.66
N HIS A 609 -10.39 -22.18 13.36
CA HIS A 609 -10.52 -21.26 12.22
C HIS A 609 -10.42 -19.78 12.64
N THR A 610 -9.71 -19.46 13.73
CA THR A 610 -9.63 -18.09 14.28
C THR A 610 -9.30 -17.01 13.25
N TYR A 611 -8.35 -17.24 12.32
CA TYR A 611 -8.04 -16.24 11.28
C TYR A 611 -9.16 -16.06 10.27
N MET A 612 -9.82 -17.16 9.90
CA MET A 612 -10.95 -17.13 8.98
C MET A 612 -12.13 -16.37 9.60
N SER A 613 -12.39 -16.55 10.89
CA SER A 613 -13.47 -15.82 11.59
C SER A 613 -13.16 -14.32 11.67
N ILE A 614 -11.92 -13.94 12.02
CA ILE A 614 -11.46 -12.54 12.00
C ILE A 614 -11.61 -11.94 10.60
N GLU A 615 -11.20 -12.67 9.56
CA GLU A 615 -11.29 -12.21 8.17
C GLU A 615 -12.75 -12.01 7.73
N PHE A 616 -13.64 -12.94 8.09
CA PHE A 616 -15.07 -12.85 7.82
C PHE A 616 -15.71 -11.61 8.47
N TYR A 617 -15.38 -11.32 9.73
CA TYR A 617 -15.91 -10.13 10.40
C TYR A 617 -15.25 -8.84 9.92
N ARG A 618 -13.97 -8.85 9.56
CA ARG A 618 -13.33 -7.70 8.87
C ARG A 618 -14.10 -7.33 7.60
N ILE A 619 -14.44 -8.31 6.77
CA ILE A 619 -15.27 -8.11 5.57
C ILE A 619 -16.66 -7.61 5.97
N THR A 620 -17.28 -8.20 7.00
CA THR A 620 -18.59 -7.74 7.53
C THR A 620 -18.56 -6.26 7.88
N TRP A 621 -17.55 -5.80 8.62
CA TRP A 621 -17.40 -4.40 9.03
C TRP A 621 -17.15 -3.47 7.86
N ASN A 622 -16.30 -3.88 6.92
CA ASN A 622 -16.06 -3.11 5.70
C ASN A 622 -17.34 -2.98 4.86
N LEU A 623 -18.12 -4.05 4.71
CA LEU A 623 -19.39 -4.01 3.98
C LEU A 623 -20.40 -3.06 4.65
N LEU A 624 -20.54 -3.14 5.98
CA LEU A 624 -21.42 -2.22 6.72
C LEU A 624 -20.96 -0.76 6.59
N LEU A 625 -19.65 -0.51 6.66
CA LEU A 625 -19.09 0.82 6.41
C LEU A 625 -19.43 1.29 4.98
N LEU A 626 -19.08 0.53 3.95
CA LEU A 626 -19.26 0.94 2.55
C LEU A 626 -20.73 1.20 2.21
N VAL A 627 -21.63 0.31 2.65
CA VAL A 627 -23.08 0.50 2.51
C VAL A 627 -23.60 1.73 3.27
N SER A 628 -22.85 2.25 4.24
CA SER A 628 -23.16 3.51 4.94
C SER A 628 -22.66 4.75 4.19
N LEU A 629 -21.59 4.62 3.40
CA LEU A 629 -20.95 5.74 2.70
C LEU A 629 -21.53 6.00 1.30
N VAL A 630 -22.12 4.97 0.68
CA VAL A 630 -22.62 5.04 -0.70
C VAL A 630 -24.13 4.99 -0.81
N GLN A 631 -24.70 5.63 -1.83
CA GLN A 631 -26.14 5.63 -2.10
C GLN A 631 -26.65 4.23 -2.50
N THR A 632 -27.29 3.53 -1.56
CA THR A 632 -27.84 2.18 -1.76
C THR A 632 -29.36 2.13 -1.67
N ASP A 633 -29.98 1.15 -2.35
CA ASP A 633 -31.43 0.91 -2.26
C ASP A 633 -31.84 0.46 -0.85
N ALA A 634 -32.95 1.00 -0.33
CA ALA A 634 -33.56 0.60 0.93
C ALA A 634 -33.88 -0.91 0.99
N LYS A 635 -34.16 -1.56 -0.15
CA LYS A 635 -34.34 -3.03 -0.21
C LYS A 635 -33.07 -3.78 0.21
N LEU A 636 -31.89 -3.34 -0.23
CA LEU A 636 -30.62 -3.93 0.17
C LEU A 636 -30.40 -3.76 1.67
N ILE A 637 -30.63 -2.56 2.21
CA ILE A 637 -30.51 -2.26 3.64
C ILE A 637 -31.41 -3.17 4.49
N ARG A 638 -32.68 -3.31 4.12
CA ARG A 638 -33.62 -4.20 4.82
C ARG A 638 -33.18 -5.66 4.80
N ASN A 639 -32.60 -6.11 3.69
CA ASN A 639 -32.10 -7.48 3.60
C ASN A 639 -30.87 -7.71 4.50
N ILE A 640 -29.91 -6.77 4.51
CA ILE A 640 -28.77 -6.82 5.44
C ILE A 640 -29.28 -6.88 6.87
N TRP A 641 -30.25 -6.02 7.21
CA TRP A 641 -30.82 -5.94 8.55
C TRP A 641 -31.44 -7.25 9.03
N LYS A 642 -32.18 -7.95 8.16
CA LYS A 642 -32.80 -9.24 8.50
C LYS A 642 -31.79 -10.33 8.84
N SER A 643 -30.62 -10.32 8.20
CA SER A 643 -29.59 -11.33 8.42
C SER A 643 -28.64 -10.99 9.57
N LEU A 644 -28.47 -9.70 9.85
CA LEU A 644 -27.49 -9.22 10.82
C LEU A 644 -27.61 -9.82 12.23
N PRO A 645 -28.83 -10.09 12.78
CA PRO A 645 -29.00 -10.79 14.05
C PRO A 645 -28.24 -12.11 14.17
N LEU A 646 -28.28 -12.94 13.11
CA LEU A 646 -27.58 -14.22 13.08
C LEU A 646 -26.06 -14.03 13.18
N HIS A 647 -25.52 -13.09 12.41
CA HIS A 647 -24.08 -12.81 12.40
C HIS A 647 -23.61 -12.22 13.74
N LEU A 648 -24.36 -11.24 14.28
CA LEU A 648 -23.95 -10.52 15.49
C LEU A 648 -24.13 -11.34 16.75
N SER A 649 -25.14 -12.20 16.84
CA SER A 649 -25.34 -13.07 18.01
C SER A 649 -24.24 -14.12 18.19
N ARG A 650 -23.56 -14.52 17.10
CA ARG A 650 -22.49 -15.55 17.12
C ARG A 650 -21.07 -14.99 17.14
N MET A 651 -20.92 -13.68 17.04
CA MET A 651 -19.62 -13.04 17.00
C MET A 651 -18.85 -13.20 18.32
N HIS A 652 -17.58 -13.58 18.25
CA HIS A 652 -16.70 -13.67 19.40
C HIS A 652 -16.02 -12.31 19.70
N VAL A 653 -15.66 -12.06 20.95
CA VAL A 653 -15.00 -10.79 21.39
C VAL A 653 -13.75 -10.46 20.58
N ARG A 654 -13.00 -11.47 20.13
CA ARG A 654 -11.78 -11.32 19.31
C ARG A 654 -12.03 -10.72 17.91
N GLU A 655 -13.27 -10.81 17.42
CA GLU A 655 -13.69 -10.33 16.09
C GLU A 655 -14.20 -8.88 16.11
N ARG A 656 -14.18 -8.22 17.29
CA ARG A 656 -14.67 -6.85 17.50
C ARG A 656 -13.81 -5.75 16.85
N LEU A 657 -12.69 -6.10 16.20
CA LEU A 657 -11.86 -5.11 15.53
C LEU A 657 -12.70 -4.38 14.48
N ASP A 658 -12.75 -3.05 14.54
CA ASP A 658 -13.56 -2.18 13.67
C ASP A 658 -15.09 -2.27 13.84
N VAL A 659 -15.57 -2.78 14.98
CA VAL A 659 -17.01 -2.82 15.31
C VAL A 659 -17.69 -1.44 15.27
N ASN A 660 -16.93 -0.35 15.39
CA ASN A 660 -17.42 1.02 15.21
C ASN A 660 -18.10 1.26 13.85
N ASN A 661 -17.77 0.47 12.83
CA ASN A 661 -18.44 0.54 11.52
C ASN A 661 -19.91 0.15 11.61
N PHE A 662 -20.29 -0.71 12.56
CA PHE A 662 -21.69 -0.99 12.82
C PHE A 662 -22.43 0.23 13.39
N ALA A 663 -21.81 0.99 14.29
CA ALA A 663 -22.37 2.24 14.80
C ALA A 663 -22.57 3.28 13.68
N ILE A 664 -21.64 3.36 12.73
CA ILE A 664 -21.76 4.21 11.53
C ILE A 664 -22.97 3.77 10.69
N PHE A 665 -23.11 2.47 10.46
CA PHE A 665 -24.24 1.88 9.74
C PHE A 665 -25.59 2.16 10.41
N LEU A 666 -25.69 1.96 11.73
CA LEU A 666 -26.88 2.31 12.50
C LEU A 666 -27.25 3.79 12.29
N LYS A 667 -26.30 4.70 12.46
CA LYS A 667 -26.54 6.15 12.31
C LYS A 667 -26.95 6.51 10.87
N ALA A 668 -26.29 5.96 9.87
CA ALA A 668 -26.54 6.26 8.46
C ALA A 668 -27.88 5.70 7.95
N ARG A 669 -28.29 4.51 8.43
CA ARG A 669 -29.42 3.75 7.87
C ARG A 669 -30.62 3.57 8.80
N ASN A 670 -30.64 4.28 9.94
CA ASN A 670 -31.73 4.23 10.93
C ASN A 670 -33.14 4.46 10.36
N LYS A 671 -33.29 5.26 9.30
CA LYS A 671 -34.60 5.59 8.72
C LYS A 671 -35.23 4.42 7.97
N GLN A 672 -34.42 3.47 7.53
CA GLN A 672 -34.84 2.30 6.75
C GLN A 672 -35.24 1.11 7.63
N ILE A 673 -35.13 1.25 8.96
CA ILE A 673 -35.29 0.18 9.94
C ILE A 673 -36.49 0.50 10.83
N GLY A 674 -37.38 -0.47 11.05
CA GLY A 674 -38.53 -0.31 11.95
C GLY A 674 -38.12 -0.30 13.43
N GLN A 675 -39.03 0.13 14.30
CA GLN A 675 -38.76 0.23 15.74
C GLN A 675 -38.53 -1.14 16.36
N LYS A 676 -39.36 -2.14 16.01
CA LYS A 676 -39.26 -3.49 16.56
C LYS A 676 -37.91 -4.10 16.25
N GLU A 677 -37.45 -3.97 15.01
CA GLU A 677 -36.18 -4.55 14.60
C GLU A 677 -34.98 -3.79 15.21
N LEU A 678 -35.14 -2.49 15.50
CA LEU A 678 -34.14 -1.70 16.23
C LEU A 678 -34.01 -2.16 17.69
N ILE A 679 -35.13 -2.43 18.37
CA ILE A 679 -35.15 -2.94 19.75
C ILE A 679 -34.52 -4.34 19.81
N GLU A 680 -34.88 -5.23 18.87
CA GLU A 680 -34.27 -6.55 18.75
C GLU A 680 -32.75 -6.45 18.61
N MET A 681 -32.27 -5.59 17.72
CA MET A 681 -30.85 -5.39 17.49
C MET A 681 -30.13 -4.82 18.72
N PHE A 682 -30.77 -3.90 19.45
CA PHE A 682 -30.24 -3.38 20.70
C PHE A 682 -30.01 -4.50 21.72
N TRP A 683 -30.99 -5.38 21.91
CA TRP A 683 -30.86 -6.51 22.83
C TRP A 683 -29.80 -7.53 22.40
N ILE A 684 -29.59 -7.73 21.11
CA ILE A 684 -28.47 -8.55 20.60
C ILE A 684 -27.13 -7.94 21.02
N CYS A 685 -26.98 -6.61 20.92
CA CYS A 685 -25.77 -5.92 21.37
C CYS A 685 -25.56 -6.04 22.88
N ILE A 686 -26.63 -5.95 23.67
CA ILE A 686 -26.57 -6.14 25.14
C ILE A 686 -26.19 -7.58 25.51
N ASN A 687 -26.62 -8.56 24.71
CA ASN A 687 -26.36 -9.96 24.98
C ASN A 687 -24.99 -10.45 24.52
N ASN A 688 -24.41 -9.82 23.50
CA ASN A 688 -23.07 -10.17 23.04
C ASN A 688 -21.99 -9.23 23.61
N PRO A 689 -21.08 -9.71 24.48
CA PRO A 689 -20.01 -8.88 25.04
C PRO A 689 -19.04 -8.31 23.99
N GLY A 690 -18.92 -8.93 22.81
CA GLY A 690 -18.13 -8.40 21.71
C GLY A 690 -18.69 -7.10 21.11
N LEU A 691 -19.96 -6.79 21.37
CA LEU A 691 -20.67 -5.59 20.91
C LEU A 691 -20.82 -4.54 22.01
N HIS A 692 -20.22 -4.74 23.19
CA HIS A 692 -20.21 -3.76 24.27
C HIS A 692 -19.19 -2.66 23.95
N HIS A 693 -19.57 -1.74 23.07
CA HIS A 693 -18.73 -0.64 22.60
C HIS A 693 -19.48 0.70 22.70
N ASP A 694 -18.81 1.73 23.19
CA ASP A 694 -19.37 3.07 23.45
C ASP A 694 -20.07 3.68 22.22
N THR A 695 -19.42 3.64 21.05
CA THR A 695 -19.94 4.18 19.80
C THR A 695 -21.27 3.53 19.39
N ILE A 696 -21.47 2.24 19.69
CA ILE A 696 -22.69 1.49 19.39
C ILE A 696 -23.82 1.96 20.31
N PHE A 697 -23.57 2.03 21.61
CA PHE A 697 -24.56 2.55 22.56
C PHE A 697 -24.93 4.01 22.25
N GLN A 698 -23.94 4.85 21.93
CA GLN A 698 -24.16 6.22 21.48
C GLN A 698 -24.98 6.29 20.19
N ALA A 699 -24.82 5.34 19.26
CA ALA A 699 -25.64 5.26 18.05
C ALA A 699 -27.10 5.01 18.40
N PHE A 700 -27.41 4.02 19.26
CA PHE A 700 -28.77 3.76 19.71
C PHE A 700 -29.38 4.95 20.45
N GLY A 701 -28.66 5.54 21.41
CA GLY A 701 -29.14 6.73 22.12
C GLY A 701 -29.41 7.92 21.18
N SER A 702 -28.55 8.14 20.18
CA SER A 702 -28.76 9.20 19.20
C SER A 702 -29.98 8.94 18.30
N ILE A 703 -30.20 7.69 17.90
CA ILE A 703 -31.37 7.29 17.10
C ILE A 703 -32.65 7.43 17.92
N SER A 704 -32.64 7.00 19.17
CA SER A 704 -33.77 7.08 20.10
C SER A 704 -34.23 8.52 20.28
N ILE A 705 -33.32 9.47 20.54
CA ILE A 705 -33.65 10.91 20.57
C ILE A 705 -34.23 11.37 19.24
N LYS A 706 -33.51 11.11 18.15
CA LYS A 706 -33.87 11.65 16.83
C LYS A 706 -35.24 11.18 16.36
N ARG A 707 -35.61 9.94 16.72
CA ARG A 707 -36.91 9.35 16.38
C ARG A 707 -37.96 9.56 17.47
N LYS A 708 -37.57 10.03 18.65
CA LYS A 708 -38.41 10.10 19.86
C LYS A 708 -39.04 8.75 20.22
N ILE A 709 -38.23 7.70 20.20
CA ILE A 709 -38.67 6.32 20.44
C ILE A 709 -37.82 5.71 21.55
N PRO A 710 -38.37 5.43 22.75
CA PRO A 710 -37.65 4.66 23.76
C PRO A 710 -37.44 3.23 23.26
N LEU A 711 -36.26 2.66 23.55
CA LEU A 711 -35.95 1.26 23.25
C LEU A 711 -36.16 0.35 24.46
N VAL A 712 -36.25 0.94 25.65
CA VAL A 712 -36.45 0.27 26.94
C VAL A 712 -37.66 0.91 27.60
N THR A 713 -38.67 0.09 27.86
CA THR A 713 -39.98 0.58 28.32
C THR A 713 -40.50 -0.15 29.54
N THR A 714 -39.93 -1.30 29.90
CA THR A 714 -40.37 -2.07 31.06
C THR A 714 -39.35 -2.04 32.19
N LYS A 715 -39.83 -2.29 33.40
CA LYS A 715 -38.99 -2.35 34.60
C LYS A 715 -38.00 -3.52 34.54
N ASP A 716 -38.45 -4.68 34.05
CA ASP A 716 -37.59 -5.86 33.90
C ASP A 716 -36.41 -5.60 32.95
N GLU A 717 -36.66 -4.91 31.84
CA GLU A 717 -35.61 -4.51 30.90
C GLU A 717 -34.62 -3.54 31.55
N TYR A 718 -35.13 -2.57 32.30
CA TYR A 718 -34.33 -1.59 33.04
C TYR A 718 -33.41 -2.26 34.06
N ASP A 719 -33.94 -3.19 34.86
CA ASP A 719 -33.19 -3.87 35.92
C ASP A 719 -32.07 -4.76 35.37
N ILE A 720 -32.20 -5.27 34.14
CA ILE A 720 -31.13 -5.97 33.43
C ILE A 720 -30.02 -4.99 32.98
N LEU A 721 -30.39 -3.79 32.53
CA LEU A 721 -29.48 -2.86 31.87
C LEU A 721 -28.69 -2.00 32.84
N VAL A 722 -29.31 -1.48 33.90
CA VAL A 722 -28.66 -0.52 34.80
C VAL A 722 -27.34 -1.03 35.39
N PRO A 723 -27.23 -2.28 35.86
CA PRO A 723 -25.96 -2.82 36.36
C PRO A 723 -24.85 -2.83 35.29
N LEU A 724 -25.20 -3.03 34.02
CA LEU A 724 -24.24 -3.03 32.90
C LEU A 724 -23.48 -1.69 32.79
N PHE A 725 -24.16 -0.57 33.06
CA PHE A 725 -23.60 0.77 32.88
C PHE A 725 -23.05 1.38 34.17
N LEU A 726 -23.57 1.00 35.34
CA LEU A 726 -23.11 1.54 36.62
C LEU A 726 -22.02 0.70 37.30
N GLU A 727 -21.93 -0.59 36.95
CA GLU A 727 -21.04 -1.55 37.59
C GLU A 727 -20.03 -2.15 36.60
N ILE A 728 -19.24 -3.13 37.06
CA ILE A 728 -18.39 -3.92 36.17
C ILE A 728 -19.31 -4.89 35.43
N CYS A 729 -19.30 -4.84 34.10
CA CYS A 729 -20.13 -5.70 33.28
C CYS A 729 -19.84 -7.18 33.56
N SER A 730 -20.87 -7.93 33.93
CA SER A 730 -20.74 -9.37 34.21
C SER A 730 -20.31 -10.18 32.98
N LYS A 731 -20.62 -9.70 31.76
CA LYS A 731 -20.36 -10.38 30.49
C LYS A 731 -18.96 -10.09 29.92
N CYS A 732 -18.59 -8.82 29.76
CA CYS A 732 -17.32 -8.42 29.13
C CYS A 732 -16.22 -8.04 30.13
N LYS A 733 -16.56 -7.91 31.43
CA LYS A 733 -15.65 -7.51 32.53
C LYS A 733 -15.09 -6.08 32.43
N GLU A 734 -15.65 -5.25 31.56
CA GLU A 734 -15.31 -3.83 31.40
C GLU A 734 -16.29 -2.92 32.16
N ARG A 735 -15.92 -1.65 32.37
CA ARG A 735 -16.81 -0.62 32.90
C ARG A 735 -17.41 0.22 31.76
N HIS A 736 -18.73 0.36 31.74
CA HIS A 736 -19.44 1.16 30.73
C HIS A 736 -20.01 2.47 31.29
N LYS A 737 -19.45 2.99 32.40
CA LYS A 737 -19.89 4.24 33.02
C LYS A 737 -19.92 5.43 32.06
N GLY A 738 -19.05 5.44 31.05
CA GLY A 738 -19.04 6.46 29.98
C GLY A 738 -20.32 6.52 29.15
N ASP A 739 -21.10 5.44 29.12
CA ASP A 739 -22.27 5.27 28.26
C ASP A 739 -23.61 5.45 28.99
N ILE A 740 -23.59 5.87 30.26
CA ILE A 740 -24.80 6.14 31.07
C ILE A 740 -25.75 7.11 30.36
N PHE A 741 -25.19 8.08 29.63
CA PHE A 741 -26.01 8.98 28.83
C PHE A 741 -26.71 8.27 27.67
N SER A 742 -26.02 7.35 27.00
CA SER A 742 -26.62 6.53 25.96
C SER A 742 -27.76 5.68 26.52
N LEU A 743 -27.59 5.14 27.74
CA LEU A 743 -28.66 4.47 28.49
C LEU A 743 -29.83 5.42 28.75
N TYR A 744 -29.59 6.58 29.39
CA TYR A 744 -30.64 7.55 29.70
C TYR A 744 -31.49 7.89 28.46
N ARG A 745 -30.85 8.07 27.31
CA ARG A 745 -31.51 8.42 26.04
C ARG A 745 -32.45 7.36 25.49
N ILE A 746 -32.24 6.08 25.83
CA ILE A 746 -33.06 4.97 25.30
C ILE A 746 -34.20 4.56 26.24
N LEU A 747 -34.24 5.09 27.46
CA LEU A 747 -35.27 4.81 28.46
C LEU A 747 -36.57 5.59 28.18
N SER A 748 -37.70 5.08 28.67
CA SER A 748 -38.94 5.86 28.76
C SER A 748 -38.79 7.01 29.78
N PRO A 749 -39.61 8.07 29.71
CA PRO A 749 -39.54 9.19 30.66
C PRO A 749 -39.63 8.77 32.13
N GLU A 750 -40.44 7.75 32.44
CA GLU A 750 -40.61 7.24 33.80
C GLU A 750 -39.31 6.61 34.31
N LEU A 751 -38.67 5.77 33.48
CA LEU A 751 -37.41 5.10 33.79
C LEU A 751 -36.21 6.06 33.79
N GLN A 752 -36.27 7.15 33.02
CA GLN A 752 -35.29 8.25 33.08
C GLN A 752 -35.28 8.90 34.46
N GLY A 753 -36.45 9.19 35.03
CA GLY A 753 -36.58 9.73 36.39
C GLY A 753 -36.13 8.75 37.46
N GLU A 754 -36.27 7.44 37.22
CA GLU A 754 -35.71 6.42 38.10
C GLU A 754 -34.17 6.39 38.05
N LEU A 755 -33.58 6.39 36.86
CA LEU A 755 -32.11 6.41 36.70
C LEU A 755 -31.49 7.66 37.33
N GLN A 756 -32.13 8.83 37.14
CA GLN A 756 -31.69 10.08 37.74
C GLN A 756 -31.61 9.96 39.28
N ARG A 757 -32.69 9.51 39.93
CA ARG A 757 -32.72 9.32 41.39
C ARG A 757 -31.68 8.32 41.87
N LEU A 758 -31.47 7.22 41.13
CA LEU A 758 -30.45 6.24 41.47
C LEU A 758 -29.04 6.84 41.43
N ILE A 759 -28.73 7.62 40.40
CA ILE A 759 -27.42 8.27 40.28
C ILE A 759 -27.25 9.32 41.39
N GLU A 760 -28.29 10.12 41.68
CA GLU A 760 -28.27 11.08 42.79
C GLU A 760 -27.99 10.38 44.13
N THR A 761 -28.68 9.27 44.42
CA THR A 761 -28.42 8.46 45.63
C THR A 761 -26.97 7.97 45.67
N LYS A 762 -26.45 7.40 44.56
CA LYS A 762 -25.06 6.94 44.50
C LYS A 762 -24.05 8.07 44.73
N LEU A 763 -24.30 9.25 44.17
CA LEU A 763 -23.44 10.42 44.36
C LEU A 763 -23.50 10.96 45.80
N ARG A 764 -24.66 10.88 46.49
CA ARG A 764 -24.79 11.22 47.93
C ARG A 764 -24.05 10.23 48.82
N GLU A 765 -24.14 8.93 48.51
CA GLU A 765 -23.48 7.87 49.29
C GLU A 765 -21.96 7.87 49.10
N LYS A 766 -21.50 8.04 47.85
CA LYS A 766 -20.08 8.02 47.50
C LYS A 766 -19.81 8.99 46.35
N PRO A 767 -19.18 10.16 46.61
CA PRO A 767 -18.76 11.06 45.56
C PRO A 767 -17.88 10.36 44.50
N ASP A 768 -18.38 10.28 43.26
CA ASP A 768 -17.66 9.89 42.04
C ASP A 768 -17.67 11.05 41.01
N PHE A 769 -16.54 11.77 40.86
CA PHE A 769 -16.46 12.97 40.00
C PHE A 769 -16.67 12.64 38.53
N ASP A 770 -16.10 11.52 38.07
CA ASP A 770 -16.22 11.11 36.67
C ASP A 770 -17.68 10.86 36.31
N LEU A 771 -18.42 10.21 37.23
CA LEU A 771 -19.86 10.03 37.10
C LEU A 771 -20.59 11.37 37.07
N LEU A 772 -20.38 12.23 38.08
CA LEU A 772 -21.00 13.56 38.16
C LEU A 772 -20.74 14.38 36.89
N TYR A 773 -19.48 14.45 36.47
CA TYR A 773 -19.05 15.25 35.33
C TYR A 773 -19.79 14.83 34.07
N LYS A 774 -19.83 13.53 33.78
CA LYS A 774 -20.51 12.97 32.61
C LYS A 774 -22.02 13.22 32.66
N VAL A 775 -22.69 12.88 33.77
CA VAL A 775 -24.15 12.97 33.84
C VAL A 775 -24.64 14.43 33.83
N SER A 776 -23.86 15.36 34.40
CA SER A 776 -24.16 16.78 34.36
C SER A 776 -23.87 17.42 33.00
N LEU A 777 -22.79 17.06 32.30
CA LEU A 777 -22.54 17.55 30.93
C LEU A 777 -23.70 17.22 29.97
N PHE A 778 -24.36 16.11 30.24
CA PHE A 778 -25.49 15.63 29.45
C PHE A 778 -26.86 16.07 30.00
N GLY A 779 -26.87 16.90 31.04
CA GLY A 779 -28.09 17.47 31.62
C GLY A 779 -28.98 16.47 32.37
N ILE A 780 -28.44 15.31 32.76
CA ILE A 780 -29.20 14.30 33.53
C ILE A 780 -29.36 14.76 34.98
N ILE A 781 -28.33 15.42 35.55
CA ILE A 781 -28.33 15.91 36.94
C ILE A 781 -27.77 17.32 37.00
N GLN A 782 -28.36 18.14 37.85
CA GLN A 782 -27.85 19.46 38.18
C GLN A 782 -26.64 19.35 39.13
N PRO A 783 -25.50 19.97 38.81
CA PRO A 783 -24.27 19.76 39.58
C PRO A 783 -24.22 20.48 40.93
N HIS A 784 -25.10 21.46 41.15
CA HIS A 784 -25.07 22.37 42.31
C HIS A 784 -24.95 21.63 43.65
N GLU A 785 -25.69 20.54 43.83
CA GLU A 785 -25.71 19.79 45.09
C GLU A 785 -24.50 18.87 45.28
N PHE A 786 -23.75 18.58 44.22
CA PHE A 786 -22.72 17.53 44.22
C PHE A 786 -21.31 18.06 43.94
N ILE A 787 -21.16 19.28 43.43
CA ILE A 787 -19.84 19.81 43.01
C ILE A 787 -18.97 20.24 44.19
N GLN A 788 -19.57 20.67 45.30
CA GLN A 788 -18.85 21.23 46.44
C GLN A 788 -17.81 20.26 47.05
N PRO A 789 -18.12 18.97 47.30
CA PRO A 789 -17.12 18.01 47.77
C PRO A 789 -15.86 17.90 46.90
N TYR A 790 -15.97 18.10 45.58
CA TYR A 790 -14.83 18.04 44.67
C TYR A 790 -14.02 19.32 44.65
N ILE A 791 -14.70 20.48 44.76
CA ILE A 791 -14.02 21.75 45.00
C ILE A 791 -13.25 21.68 46.31
N ASP A 792 -13.85 21.10 47.36
CA ASP A 792 -13.24 20.97 48.68
C ASP A 792 -12.06 19.99 48.67
N ALA A 793 -12.16 18.89 47.94
CA ALA A 793 -11.08 17.90 47.76
C ALA A 793 -9.90 18.40 46.91
N PHE A 794 -10.05 19.52 46.19
CA PHE A 794 -8.95 20.07 45.40
C PHE A 794 -7.86 20.64 46.31
N GLU A 795 -6.64 20.11 46.21
CA GLU A 795 -5.45 20.65 46.86
C GLU A 795 -4.61 21.45 45.86
N LYS A 796 -4.04 22.57 46.31
CA LYS A 796 -3.19 23.41 45.45
C LYS A 796 -1.96 22.59 45.02
N PRO A 797 -1.74 22.39 43.71
CA PRO A 797 -0.63 21.59 43.24
C PRO A 797 0.70 22.31 43.48
N VAL A 798 1.72 21.56 43.94
CA VAL A 798 3.09 22.08 44.06
C VAL A 798 3.66 22.28 42.65
N ARG A 799 4.19 23.48 42.35
CA ARG A 799 4.82 23.78 41.05
C ARG A 799 5.98 22.80 40.78
N SER A 800 5.73 21.80 39.95
CA SER A 800 6.77 20.97 39.34
C SER A 800 7.50 21.82 38.30
N ARG A 801 8.85 21.88 38.37
CA ARG A 801 9.69 22.62 37.40
C ARG A 801 9.83 21.93 36.04
N ASN A 802 9.25 20.73 35.84
CA ASN A 802 9.58 19.87 34.70
C ASN A 802 8.36 19.47 33.84
N SER A 803 7.70 20.44 33.20
CA SER A 803 6.67 20.14 32.19
C SER A 803 6.86 21.00 30.94
N PHE A 804 7.99 20.86 30.25
CA PHE A 804 8.28 21.57 28.99
C PHE A 804 7.45 21.07 27.77
N LEU A 805 6.54 20.09 27.96
CA LEU A 805 5.82 19.40 26.88
C LEU A 805 4.29 19.39 27.04
N GLU A 806 3.76 19.83 28.18
CA GLU A 806 2.33 20.00 28.42
C GLU A 806 2.08 21.51 28.38
N GLY A 807 1.11 22.02 27.61
CA GLY A 807 0.74 23.43 27.67
C GLY A 807 0.31 23.86 29.09
N GLU A 808 -0.27 25.05 29.25
CA GLU A 808 -0.72 25.59 30.56
C GLU A 808 -1.84 24.74 31.24
N ILE A 809 -2.34 23.68 30.60
CA ILE A 809 -3.33 22.72 31.12
C ILE A 809 -2.65 21.66 31.99
N LEU A 810 -2.15 22.07 33.15
CA LEU A 810 -1.54 21.14 34.09
C LEU A 810 -2.58 20.50 35.03
N LEU A 811 -3.75 21.13 35.18
CA LEU A 811 -4.76 20.76 36.19
C LEU A 811 -6.07 20.28 35.55
N ARG A 812 -6.04 19.06 35.00
CA ARG A 812 -7.21 18.45 34.33
C ARG A 812 -8.49 18.52 35.18
N GLY A 813 -8.42 18.18 36.47
CA GLY A 813 -9.58 18.21 37.36
C GLY A 813 -10.20 19.61 37.51
N VAL A 814 -9.37 20.66 37.60
CA VAL A 814 -9.84 22.05 37.64
C VAL A 814 -10.53 22.41 36.34
N ASN A 815 -9.94 22.02 35.20
CA ASN A 815 -10.52 22.34 33.89
C ASN A 815 -11.88 21.67 33.70
N GLU A 816 -12.03 20.42 34.15
CA GLU A 816 -13.31 19.69 34.15
C GLU A 816 -14.34 20.34 35.09
N VAL A 817 -13.96 20.75 36.31
CA VAL A 817 -14.84 21.48 37.24
C VAL A 817 -15.31 22.80 36.62
N ILE A 818 -14.39 23.63 36.12
CA ILE A 818 -14.70 24.91 35.49
C ILE A 818 -15.58 24.70 34.24
N ASN A 819 -15.31 23.67 33.44
CA ASN A 819 -16.13 23.33 32.27
C ASN A 819 -17.57 23.07 32.68
N LEU A 820 -17.74 22.35 33.78
CA LEU A 820 -19.04 22.00 34.29
C LEU A 820 -19.78 23.23 34.84
N LEU A 821 -19.09 24.09 35.58
CA LEU A 821 -19.64 25.37 36.05
C LEU A 821 -20.11 26.23 34.86
N PHE A 822 -19.28 26.38 33.82
CA PHE A 822 -19.66 27.12 32.61
C PHE A 822 -20.81 26.48 31.83
N THR A 823 -20.87 25.15 31.77
CA THR A 823 -21.97 24.43 31.09
C THR A 823 -23.31 24.76 31.73
N HIS A 824 -23.34 24.93 33.05
CA HIS A 824 -24.55 25.19 33.84
C HIS A 824 -24.73 26.66 34.23
N ASN A 825 -23.95 27.58 33.65
CA ASN A 825 -23.95 29.01 33.98
C ASN A 825 -23.81 29.29 35.49
N ILE A 826 -22.97 28.52 36.17
CA ILE A 826 -22.63 28.69 37.58
C ILE A 826 -21.37 29.54 37.66
N ASP A 827 -21.39 30.57 38.51
CA ASP A 827 -20.20 31.35 38.78
C ASP A 827 -19.13 30.51 39.50
N ILE A 828 -17.86 30.83 39.22
CA ILE A 828 -16.74 30.14 39.84
C ILE A 828 -16.73 30.48 41.34
N PRO A 829 -16.85 29.49 42.24
CA PRO A 829 -16.86 29.76 43.67
C PRO A 829 -15.53 30.35 44.14
N GLU A 830 -15.57 31.29 45.08
CA GLU A 830 -14.37 31.94 45.62
C GLU A 830 -13.40 30.93 46.24
N SER A 831 -13.92 29.85 46.83
CA SER A 831 -13.11 28.75 47.36
C SER A 831 -12.28 28.03 46.29
N LEU A 832 -12.78 27.89 45.06
CA LEU A 832 -12.03 27.34 43.94
C LEU A 832 -11.00 28.36 43.43
N ARG A 833 -11.40 29.62 43.29
CA ARG A 833 -10.54 30.72 42.85
C ARG A 833 -9.29 30.84 43.73
N GLU A 834 -9.47 30.91 45.04
CA GLU A 834 -8.35 31.04 45.99
C GLU A 834 -7.41 29.81 45.99
N LYS A 835 -7.94 28.62 45.71
CA LYS A 835 -7.12 27.40 45.61
C LYS A 835 -6.20 27.38 44.38
N VAL A 836 -6.62 27.98 43.26
CA VAL A 836 -5.83 28.00 42.01
C VAL A 836 -5.06 29.30 41.80
N LYS A 837 -5.40 30.36 42.53
CA LYS A 837 -4.78 31.68 42.45
C LYS A 837 -3.25 31.63 42.59
N GLY A 838 -2.56 32.30 41.68
CA GLY A 838 -1.10 32.37 41.61
C GLY A 838 -0.42 31.08 41.17
N TYR A 839 -1.17 30.07 40.72
CA TYR A 839 -0.56 28.86 40.14
C TYR A 839 0.11 29.16 38.79
N SER A 840 -0.60 29.88 37.91
CA SER A 840 -0.12 30.36 36.60
C SER A 840 -1.01 31.51 36.13
N ASP A 841 -0.51 32.34 35.22
CA ASP A 841 -1.29 33.40 34.58
C ASP A 841 -2.54 32.86 33.85
N TYR A 842 -2.45 31.65 33.28
CA TYR A 842 -3.59 30.96 32.65
C TYR A 842 -4.76 30.73 33.62
N TYR A 843 -4.52 30.10 34.77
CA TYR A 843 -5.57 29.85 35.78
C TYR A 843 -6.06 31.12 36.50
N ASP A 844 -5.19 32.11 36.68
CA ASP A 844 -5.59 33.43 37.19
C ASP A 844 -6.57 34.11 36.21
N TRP A 845 -6.26 34.07 34.92
CA TRP A 845 -7.17 34.53 33.87
C TRP A 845 -8.45 33.71 33.80
N LEU A 846 -8.36 32.39 33.79
CA LEU A 846 -9.51 31.49 33.62
C LEU A 846 -10.54 31.65 34.74
N THR A 847 -10.10 31.93 35.97
CA THR A 847 -10.97 32.11 37.15
C THR A 847 -11.45 33.54 37.38
N ASP A 848 -10.85 34.52 36.68
CA ASP A 848 -11.28 35.93 36.72
C ASP A 848 -11.08 36.62 35.35
N MET A 849 -11.77 36.14 34.32
CA MET A 849 -11.59 36.66 32.95
C MET A 849 -11.94 38.14 32.80
N SER A 850 -12.82 38.67 33.64
CA SER A 850 -13.24 40.07 33.58
C SER A 850 -12.27 41.00 34.29
N GLY A 851 -11.66 40.57 35.40
CA GLY A 851 -10.70 41.34 36.20
C GLY A 851 -9.23 41.14 35.82
N PHE A 852 -8.92 40.17 34.94
CA PHE A 852 -7.55 39.85 34.56
C PHE A 852 -6.83 40.97 33.78
N ASP A 853 -5.51 41.10 33.99
CA ASP A 853 -4.65 41.99 33.22
C ASP A 853 -4.33 41.41 31.84
N TYR A 854 -5.03 41.88 30.81
CA TYR A 854 -4.87 41.39 29.44
C TYR A 854 -3.49 41.68 28.80
N ASN A 855 -2.61 42.45 29.45
CA ASN A 855 -1.21 42.54 29.01
C ASN A 855 -0.44 41.24 29.25
N ARG A 856 -0.91 40.39 30.17
CA ARG A 856 -0.36 39.06 30.48
C ARG A 856 -1.12 37.94 29.79
N PHE A 857 -2.17 38.25 29.02
CA PHE A 857 -3.03 37.27 28.40
C PHE A 857 -2.45 36.75 27.09
N GLU A 858 -2.37 35.43 26.93
CA GLU A 858 -1.95 34.80 25.68
C GLU A 858 -3.17 34.21 24.92
N PRO A 859 -3.52 34.73 23.73
CA PRO A 859 -4.69 34.28 22.96
C PRO A 859 -4.73 32.78 22.63
N LEU A 860 -3.56 32.12 22.56
CA LEU A 860 -3.47 30.68 22.33
C LEU A 860 -3.95 29.83 23.51
N TRP A 861 -4.08 30.39 24.71
CA TRP A 861 -4.67 29.70 25.86
C TRP A 861 -6.08 29.18 25.57
N ILE A 862 -6.86 29.93 24.77
CA ILE A 862 -8.24 29.59 24.39
C ILE A 862 -8.31 28.22 23.71
N ILE A 863 -7.36 27.91 22.82
CA ILE A 863 -7.39 26.66 22.05
C ILE A 863 -6.77 25.47 22.78
N GLN A 864 -6.28 25.66 24.00
CA GLN A 864 -5.72 24.55 24.77
C GLN A 864 -6.84 23.60 25.26
N TYR A 865 -7.98 24.12 25.74
CA TYR A 865 -9.12 23.32 26.22
C TYR A 865 -10.44 23.71 25.53
N PRO A 866 -10.61 23.41 24.23
CA PRO A 866 -11.65 24.03 23.40
C PRO A 866 -13.02 23.36 23.51
N THR A 867 -13.61 23.34 24.70
CA THR A 867 -14.99 22.89 24.87
C THR A 867 -15.97 24.00 24.47
N THR A 868 -17.17 23.62 24.03
CA THR A 868 -18.23 24.58 23.68
C THR A 868 -18.56 25.52 24.84
N ALA A 869 -18.57 25.02 26.08
CA ALA A 869 -18.85 25.82 27.27
C ALA A 869 -17.73 26.85 27.54
N TYR A 870 -16.46 26.44 27.41
CA TYR A 870 -15.32 27.36 27.49
C TYR A 870 -15.42 28.45 26.42
N MET A 871 -15.60 28.06 25.16
CA MET A 871 -15.68 29.01 24.05
C MET A 871 -16.81 30.02 24.25
N ASN A 872 -18.01 29.54 24.62
CA ASN A 872 -19.15 30.42 24.88
C ASN A 872 -18.87 31.40 26.03
N ARG A 873 -18.27 30.94 27.13
CA ARG A 873 -17.96 31.80 28.28
C ARG A 873 -16.84 32.80 27.94
N ILE A 874 -15.73 32.34 27.38
CA ILE A 874 -14.57 33.17 27.03
C ILE A 874 -14.97 34.27 26.05
N PHE A 875 -15.66 33.93 24.96
CA PHE A 875 -16.07 34.94 23.96
C PHE A 875 -17.26 35.80 24.40
N SER A 876 -17.90 35.49 25.53
CA SER A 876 -18.85 36.44 26.16
C SER A 876 -18.14 37.62 26.83
N ILE A 877 -16.85 37.49 27.14
CA ILE A 877 -16.03 38.52 27.80
C ILE A 877 -15.40 39.45 26.77
N GLU A 878 -15.73 40.75 26.84
CA GLU A 878 -15.29 41.75 25.86
C GLU A 878 -13.77 41.90 25.76
N PRO A 879 -13.00 42.01 26.86
CA PRO A 879 -11.54 42.03 26.81
C PRO A 879 -10.92 40.85 26.05
N ALA A 880 -11.38 39.62 26.28
CA ALA A 880 -10.90 38.43 25.59
C ALA A 880 -11.17 38.49 24.07
N ARG A 881 -12.37 38.92 23.67
CA ARG A 881 -12.67 39.12 22.24
C ARG A 881 -11.72 40.11 21.58
N LYS A 882 -11.48 41.26 22.22
CA LYS A 882 -10.58 42.30 21.66
C LYS A 882 -9.16 41.78 21.52
N ALA A 883 -8.62 41.10 22.54
CA ALA A 883 -7.27 40.56 22.52
C ALA A 883 -7.09 39.50 21.41
N VAL A 884 -8.07 38.60 21.24
CA VAL A 884 -8.04 37.59 20.17
C VAL A 884 -8.16 38.22 18.78
N ALA A 885 -9.05 39.21 18.62
CA ALA A 885 -9.22 39.91 17.36
C ALA A 885 -7.92 40.62 16.94
N GLU A 886 -7.23 41.26 17.88
CA GLU A 886 -5.96 41.93 17.62
C GLU A 886 -4.86 40.93 17.26
N TYR A 887 -4.75 39.83 18.02
CA TYR A 887 -3.80 38.77 17.74
C TYR A 887 -3.99 38.15 16.35
N LEU A 888 -5.23 37.87 15.94
CA LEU A 888 -5.52 37.27 14.64
C LEU A 888 -5.24 38.20 13.45
N LYS A 889 -5.13 39.53 13.65
CA LYS A 889 -4.73 40.46 12.59
C LYS A 889 -3.26 40.27 12.18
N THR A 890 -2.39 39.94 13.13
CA THR A 890 -0.94 39.83 12.91
C THR A 890 -0.44 38.38 12.91
N ASN A 891 -1.14 37.47 13.58
CA ASN A 891 -0.73 36.08 13.80
C ASN A 891 -1.89 35.12 13.47
N TYR A 892 -2.15 34.89 12.19
CA TYR A 892 -3.26 34.03 11.77
C TYR A 892 -3.09 32.58 12.28
N GLN A 893 -3.99 32.15 13.17
CA GLN A 893 -4.06 30.78 13.68
C GLN A 893 -5.43 30.18 13.30
N PRO A 894 -5.48 29.14 12.43
CA PRO A 894 -6.74 28.68 11.84
C PRO A 894 -7.80 28.19 12.85
N THR A 895 -7.38 27.48 13.89
CA THR A 895 -8.28 26.91 14.91
C THR A 895 -8.94 28.00 15.76
N LEU A 896 -8.15 28.97 16.21
CA LEU A 896 -8.59 30.13 16.99
C LEU A 896 -9.49 31.03 16.14
N ALA A 897 -9.13 31.27 14.88
CA ALA A 897 -9.97 32.03 13.94
C ALA A 897 -11.32 31.35 13.71
N MET A 898 -11.35 30.02 13.55
CA MET A 898 -12.58 29.25 13.43
C MET A 898 -13.46 29.42 14.67
N HIS A 899 -12.91 29.23 15.88
CA HIS A 899 -13.69 29.37 17.12
C HIS A 899 -14.16 30.82 17.35
N TYR A 900 -13.30 31.81 17.11
CA TYR A 900 -13.67 33.22 17.17
C TYR A 900 -14.89 33.50 16.27
N THR A 901 -14.85 33.04 15.02
CA THR A 901 -15.95 33.25 14.06
C THR A 901 -17.23 32.51 14.45
N GLN A 902 -17.13 31.34 15.10
CA GLN A 902 -18.30 30.55 15.51
C GLN A 902 -19.00 31.13 16.74
N HIS A 903 -18.26 31.74 17.66
CA HIS A 903 -18.76 32.11 18.98
C HIS A 903 -18.91 33.63 19.19
N VAL A 904 -18.25 34.45 18.37
CA VAL A 904 -18.45 35.90 18.33
C VAL A 904 -19.50 36.19 17.25
N LYS A 905 -20.68 36.63 17.69
CA LYS A 905 -21.79 37.05 16.81
C LYS A 905 -21.77 38.54 16.55
#